data_AF-A0A1H9ZYS4-F1
#
_entry.id   AF-A0A1H9ZYS4-F1
#
_cell.length_a   1.000
_cell.length_b   1.000
_cell.length_c   1.000
_cell.angle_alpha   90.00
_cell.angle_beta   90.00
_cell.angle_gamma   90.00
#
_symmetry.space_group_name_H-M   'P 1'
#
loop_
_entity.id
_entity.type
_entity.pdbx_description
1 polymer ?
#
loop_
_entity_poly.entity_id
_entity_poly.type
_entity_poly.pdbx_seq_one_letter_code
_entity_poly.pdbx_strand_id
1 'polypeptide(L)'
;MRKWLKCAGMLLAAGILGGCHGTPDPPASNMTMSFVPEQTGRRKISQDLPKDLTYEKGTVLRMATGYNSRQTGLSFDKETAGEGVTLADGVTYYAGDLKPTWKELEKRLNIRIEDKYQGNSSGMELAFWKDRMNEIDMVSGSTDSLTEYGEAGKLVDLSGYLPLMPNLRTYLEENPIVRLSITGNTDIGSFYVAPYSDGHDDVERMPLMRVDWIEKLLDGEGPFEAEICGRTGKYYYQPYMPFSGKKVVYVVAPDGSDVEKLVKDYEAGGNIIRSMNAVGSMSGVRAVNMFRSYIDRTYHGYYGSKRSDLFAGQNAAWDADELVALLRCIKANAYTLNGTDSVQGIFTRDDGNNQRRGDMFRLAGQLFGVRGMESCQDYLYIDVYGRLRDARQEPDSYRALGRMHDLLCEGLLSESFANKSPMTSEEMLRNDQGFMQYDYNQTQTVYNETVLQKTEGERYKAVMLPIASWQDGMNGNKYMRFTESWRSVKQIGWAISADGVKDHPDRLYAALKLIDYAYSPEGKILMSYGPDEFIRRNGDGSYKLFSFKGEMMPEISEATYTELWTRSGGNYTDYCRRYLGSTLSFEKSQAFEYQCLSSVGKEGADQIAAAISLGVIKHPELEITSNPWYTSVPTVFPATKRELDLLSIHRELEDIFSQSENGENRFVDVIIDGFGSRNADQVAAEIRKEGGQEYLDVKQQTWTRLQGGTIGKTDNDRQGGK
;
A
#
# COMPACT_ATOMS: atom_id res chain seq x y z
N MET A 1 -15.21 26.77 35.26
CA MET A 1 -15.54 28.21 35.42
C MET A 1 -15.88 28.78 34.05
N ARG A 2 -16.69 29.86 33.94
CA ARG A 2 -17.28 30.39 32.68
C ARG A 2 -16.86 31.85 32.38
N LYS A 3 -17.00 32.27 31.11
CA LYS A 3 -16.84 33.65 30.55
C LYS A 3 -15.37 34.07 30.43
N TRP A 4 -14.89 34.90 29.49
CA TRP A 4 -15.44 35.99 28.64
C TRP A 4 -14.78 35.92 27.22
N LEU A 5 -15.23 36.49 26.08
CA LEU A 5 -16.45 37.22 25.63
C LEU A 5 -16.60 37.04 24.08
N LYS A 6 -17.47 37.84 23.42
CA LYS A 6 -17.50 38.20 21.98
C LYS A 6 -17.61 39.72 21.86
N CYS A 7 -17.26 40.31 20.70
CA CYS A 7 -17.89 41.50 20.11
C CYS A 7 -17.35 41.72 18.68
N ALA A 8 -18.02 42.37 17.73
CA ALA A 8 -19.46 42.51 17.40
C ALA A 8 -19.55 43.26 16.05
N GLY A 9 -20.58 43.00 15.24
CA GLY A 9 -20.79 43.69 13.97
C GLY A 9 -22.12 43.33 13.32
N MET A 10 -23.21 43.93 13.81
CA MET A 10 -24.54 43.81 13.21
C MET A 10 -24.79 44.94 12.20
N LEU A 11 -25.59 44.67 11.18
CA LEU A 11 -26.67 45.57 10.78
C LEU A 11 -27.83 44.76 10.20
N LEU A 12 -29.06 45.21 10.48
CA LEU A 12 -30.30 44.44 10.34
C LEU A 12 -31.38 45.41 9.84
N ALA A 13 -32.20 44.98 8.88
CA ALA A 13 -33.44 45.67 8.52
C ALA A 13 -34.53 44.66 8.12
N ALA A 14 -35.66 44.71 8.82
CA ALA A 14 -36.93 44.07 8.42
C ALA A 14 -37.66 44.98 7.39
N GLY A 15 -38.71 44.60 6.67
CA GLY A 15 -39.59 43.41 6.63
C GLY A 15 -41.01 43.84 6.20
N ILE A 16 -41.95 42.91 5.98
CA ILE A 16 -43.44 43.00 6.00
C ILE A 16 -44.10 42.07 4.96
N LEU A 17 -45.28 41.54 5.32
CA LEU A 17 -46.08 40.53 4.62
C LEU A 17 -47.12 41.12 3.64
N GLY A 18 -47.62 40.27 2.74
CA GLY A 18 -48.90 40.49 2.03
C GLY A 18 -49.06 39.57 0.81
N GLY A 19 -49.89 38.53 0.89
CA GLY A 19 -50.12 37.58 -0.20
C GLY A 19 -51.54 37.60 -0.77
N CYS A 20 -51.74 36.93 -1.90
CA CYS A 20 -53.03 36.41 -2.39
C CYS A 20 -52.79 35.17 -3.26
N HIS A 21 -53.73 34.22 -3.24
CA HIS A 21 -53.65 32.92 -3.93
C HIS A 21 -54.12 32.98 -5.40
N GLY A 22 -53.61 32.04 -6.22
CA GLY A 22 -54.15 31.68 -7.54
C GLY A 22 -53.36 30.56 -8.21
N THR A 23 -53.94 29.36 -8.32
CA THR A 23 -53.42 28.16 -9.01
C THR A 23 -53.91 28.12 -10.49
N PRO A 24 -53.50 27.15 -11.36
CA PRO A 24 -52.36 26.20 -11.39
C PRO A 24 -51.52 26.26 -12.71
N ASP A 25 -50.47 25.41 -12.85
CA ASP A 25 -49.61 25.28 -14.06
C ASP A 25 -50.36 24.85 -15.35
N PRO A 26 -49.92 25.29 -16.55
CA PRO A 26 -49.04 24.46 -17.42
C PRO A 26 -48.18 25.29 -18.44
N PRO A 27 -47.50 24.69 -19.46
CA PRO A 27 -46.67 23.48 -19.52
C PRO A 27 -45.22 23.79 -20.00
N ALA A 28 -44.37 22.76 -20.11
CA ALA A 28 -43.00 22.87 -20.62
C ALA A 28 -42.90 23.41 -22.07
N SER A 29 -41.97 24.34 -22.30
CA SER A 29 -41.56 24.80 -23.63
C SER A 29 -40.17 24.27 -23.99
N ASN A 30 -40.09 23.44 -25.03
CA ASN A 30 -38.82 22.96 -25.57
C ASN A 30 -38.01 24.13 -26.16
N MET A 31 -36.83 24.41 -25.60
CA MET A 31 -35.76 25.08 -26.33
C MET A 31 -34.64 24.08 -26.63
N THR A 32 -34.76 23.41 -27.78
CA THR A 32 -33.67 22.65 -28.40
C THR A 32 -32.56 23.62 -28.82
N MET A 33 -31.58 23.83 -27.95
CA MET A 33 -30.27 24.36 -28.33
C MET A 33 -29.55 23.29 -29.16
N SER A 34 -29.50 23.47 -30.47
CA SER A 34 -28.74 22.62 -31.38
C SER A 34 -27.24 22.82 -31.14
N PHE A 35 -26.67 22.06 -30.21
CA PHE A 35 -25.23 22.06 -29.96
C PHE A 35 -24.55 21.26 -31.08
N VAL A 36 -24.05 21.96 -32.10
CA VAL A 36 -23.04 21.39 -33.00
C VAL A 36 -21.76 21.27 -32.17
N PRO A 37 -21.20 20.07 -31.95
CA PRO A 37 -19.92 19.95 -31.29
C PRO A 37 -18.88 20.65 -32.16
N GLU A 38 -18.27 21.71 -31.64
CA GLU A 38 -17.07 22.27 -32.24
C GLU A 38 -16.03 21.15 -32.22
N GLN A 39 -15.65 20.66 -33.41
CA GLN A 39 -14.67 19.59 -33.53
C GLN A 39 -13.33 20.12 -33.03
N THR A 40 -13.00 19.84 -31.78
CA THR A 40 -11.63 19.89 -31.29
C THR A 40 -10.80 19.02 -32.23
N GLY A 41 -10.02 19.70 -33.07
CA GLY A 41 -9.38 19.05 -34.22
C GLY A 41 -8.53 17.89 -33.74
N ARG A 42 -8.75 16.70 -34.31
CA ARG A 42 -7.89 15.53 -34.12
C ARG A 42 -6.47 15.92 -34.49
N ARG A 43 -5.67 16.33 -33.51
CA ARG A 43 -4.25 16.61 -33.67
C ARG A 43 -3.55 15.26 -33.76
N LYS A 44 -3.66 14.60 -34.92
CA LYS A 44 -2.71 13.57 -35.31
C LYS A 44 -1.32 14.15 -35.09
N ILE A 45 -0.53 13.51 -34.25
CA ILE A 45 0.91 13.75 -34.22
C ILE A 45 1.45 13.17 -35.54
N SER A 46 1.38 13.99 -36.60
CA SER A 46 2.05 13.76 -37.87
C SER A 46 3.31 14.62 -37.96
N GLN A 47 4.04 14.71 -36.83
CA GLN A 47 5.45 15.02 -36.90
C GLN A 47 6.15 13.72 -37.28
N ASP A 48 6.97 13.77 -38.34
CA ASP A 48 7.97 12.74 -38.57
C ASP A 48 8.88 12.72 -37.35
N LEU A 49 8.78 11.66 -36.54
CA LEU A 49 9.63 11.50 -35.37
C LEU A 49 11.10 11.48 -35.81
N PRO A 50 12.02 12.09 -35.03
CA PRO A 50 13.45 11.90 -35.29
C PRO A 50 13.80 10.41 -35.23
N LYS A 51 14.89 10.00 -35.87
CA LYS A 51 15.35 8.60 -35.77
C LYS A 51 15.80 8.24 -34.35
N ASP A 52 16.42 9.19 -33.66
CA ASP A 52 17.04 9.01 -32.35
C ASP A 52 16.83 10.26 -31.49
N LEU A 53 16.77 10.09 -30.16
CA LEU A 53 16.72 11.18 -29.19
C LEU A 53 18.11 11.85 -29.03
N THR A 54 18.48 12.68 -30.00
CA THR A 54 19.76 13.41 -30.03
C THR A 54 19.58 14.87 -29.60
N TYR A 55 20.44 15.35 -28.71
CA TYR A 55 20.43 16.70 -28.13
C TYR A 55 21.87 17.19 -27.87
N GLU A 56 22.07 18.50 -27.71
CA GLU A 56 23.38 19.08 -27.41
C GLU A 56 23.91 18.62 -26.04
N LYS A 57 25.23 18.36 -25.96
CA LYS A 57 25.89 17.97 -24.70
C LYS A 57 25.83 19.13 -23.70
N GLY A 58 25.43 18.82 -22.47
CA GLY A 58 25.19 19.82 -21.44
C GLY A 58 23.82 20.51 -21.53
N THR A 59 22.89 19.97 -22.32
CA THR A 59 21.48 20.38 -22.31
C THR A 59 20.95 20.42 -20.88
N VAL A 60 20.41 21.57 -20.49
CA VAL A 60 19.88 21.80 -19.13
C VAL A 60 18.44 21.31 -19.04
N LEU A 61 18.16 20.43 -18.06
CA LEU A 61 16.82 20.04 -17.63
C LEU A 61 16.51 20.67 -16.26
N ARG A 62 15.43 21.46 -16.20
CA ARG A 62 14.93 22.09 -14.98
C ARG A 62 13.90 21.17 -14.35
N MET A 63 14.26 20.49 -13.27
CA MET A 63 13.51 19.36 -12.74
C MET A 63 12.85 19.70 -11.40
N ALA A 64 11.52 19.81 -11.38
CA ALA A 64 10.70 19.93 -10.17
C ALA A 64 10.24 18.55 -9.68
N THR A 65 11.20 17.69 -9.35
CA THR A 65 10.95 16.28 -9.03
C THR A 65 11.56 15.87 -7.70
N GLY A 66 10.75 15.26 -6.84
CA GLY A 66 11.13 14.71 -5.56
C GLY A 66 9.92 14.00 -4.93
N TYR A 67 10.05 13.59 -3.67
CA TYR A 67 9.02 12.79 -3.00
C TYR A 67 8.04 13.61 -2.13
N ASN A 68 8.49 14.11 -0.97
CA ASN A 68 7.61 14.83 -0.03
C ASN A 68 8.30 15.88 0.88
N SER A 69 9.59 16.13 0.70
CA SER A 69 10.39 17.03 1.55
C SER A 69 11.68 17.42 0.84
N ARG A 70 12.33 18.53 1.23
CA ARG A 70 13.64 18.91 0.63
C ARG A 70 14.73 17.85 0.85
N GLN A 71 14.68 17.14 1.98
CA GLN A 71 15.56 15.99 2.23
C GLN A 71 15.39 14.88 1.17
N THR A 72 14.23 14.79 0.50
CA THR A 72 13.91 13.80 -0.54
C THR A 72 13.84 14.39 -1.97
N GLY A 73 14.57 15.48 -2.22
CA GLY A 73 14.84 16.05 -3.55
C GLY A 73 16.05 15.44 -4.28
N LEU A 74 16.44 16.04 -5.42
CA LEU A 74 17.56 15.59 -6.25
C LEU A 74 18.90 16.05 -5.66
N SER A 75 18.95 17.28 -5.16
CA SER A 75 20.08 17.84 -4.40
C SER A 75 19.98 17.58 -2.90
N PHE A 76 21.12 17.67 -2.22
CA PHE A 76 21.17 17.74 -0.77
C PHE A 76 20.59 19.05 -0.25
N ASP A 77 19.74 18.96 0.77
CA ASP A 77 19.31 20.12 1.54
C ASP A 77 20.32 20.44 2.67
N LYS A 78 20.10 21.56 3.38
CA LYS A 78 21.01 22.02 4.44
C LYS A 78 21.02 21.14 5.69
N GLU A 79 19.92 20.48 6.01
CA GLU A 79 19.79 19.62 7.18
C GLU A 79 20.53 18.30 6.95
N THR A 80 20.32 17.66 5.80
CA THR A 80 20.96 16.37 5.47
C THR A 80 22.48 16.50 5.25
N ALA A 81 22.96 17.61 4.66
CA ALA A 81 24.39 17.82 4.41
C ALA A 81 25.16 18.43 5.60
N GLY A 82 24.53 19.29 6.42
CA GLY A 82 25.22 20.02 7.48
C GLY A 82 26.38 20.87 6.93
N GLU A 83 27.57 20.73 7.54
CA GLU A 83 28.82 21.36 7.05
C GLU A 83 29.46 20.60 5.87
N GLY A 84 28.93 19.43 5.50
CA GLY A 84 29.43 18.53 4.48
C GLY A 84 29.25 17.07 4.90
N VAL A 85 28.67 16.24 4.02
CA VAL A 85 28.42 14.82 4.28
C VAL A 85 29.26 13.93 3.36
N THR A 86 30.21 13.19 3.94
CA THR A 86 31.01 12.18 3.21
C THR A 86 30.23 10.87 3.12
N LEU A 87 30.03 10.35 1.91
CA LEU A 87 29.31 9.09 1.69
C LEU A 87 30.24 7.87 1.51
N ALA A 88 29.66 6.67 1.37
CA ALA A 88 30.38 5.42 1.14
C ALA A 88 31.26 5.40 -0.14
N ASP A 89 31.02 6.30 -1.09
CA ASP A 89 31.87 6.55 -2.26
C ASP A 89 33.15 7.37 -1.95
N GLY A 90 33.30 7.84 -0.71
CA GLY A 90 34.41 8.68 -0.26
C GLY A 90 34.30 10.15 -0.66
N VAL A 91 33.19 10.58 -1.27
CA VAL A 91 32.96 11.95 -1.71
C VAL A 91 32.21 12.73 -0.64
N THR A 92 32.69 13.95 -0.32
CA THR A 92 31.96 14.89 0.53
C THR A 92 31.03 15.76 -0.32
N TYR A 93 29.74 15.74 0.02
CA TYR A 93 28.68 16.53 -0.60
C TYR A 93 28.23 17.67 0.32
N TYR A 94 27.89 18.82 -0.26
CA TYR A 94 27.42 20.00 0.45
C TYR A 94 25.98 20.35 0.07
N ALA A 95 25.33 21.22 0.84
CA ALA A 95 23.97 21.65 0.56
C ALA A 95 23.87 22.34 -0.82
N GLY A 96 22.99 21.83 -1.69
CA GLY A 96 22.84 22.24 -3.09
C GLY A 96 23.48 21.27 -4.09
N ASP A 97 24.46 20.46 -3.69
CA ASP A 97 25.06 19.45 -4.57
C ASP A 97 24.02 18.38 -4.94
N LEU A 98 24.03 17.92 -6.19
CA LEU A 98 23.26 16.76 -6.62
C LEU A 98 23.72 15.51 -5.87
N LYS A 99 22.75 14.70 -5.42
CA LYS A 99 23.00 13.41 -4.79
C LYS A 99 23.67 12.44 -5.78
N PRO A 100 24.42 11.42 -5.31
CA PRO A 100 25.25 10.55 -6.15
C PRO A 100 24.55 10.00 -7.39
N THR A 101 23.31 9.52 -7.25
CA THR A 101 22.50 8.95 -8.34
C THR A 101 22.29 9.95 -9.48
N TRP A 102 21.93 11.20 -9.15
CA TRP A 102 21.63 12.25 -10.12
C TRP A 102 22.88 12.84 -10.77
N LYS A 103 23.98 12.93 -10.00
CA LYS A 103 25.29 13.33 -10.51
C LYS A 103 25.87 12.32 -11.50
N GLU A 104 25.69 11.02 -11.27
CA GLU A 104 26.06 9.98 -12.24
C GLU A 104 25.11 9.97 -13.45
N LEU A 105 23.82 10.28 -13.26
CA LEU A 105 22.85 10.42 -14.35
C LEU A 105 23.21 11.57 -15.31
N GLU A 106 23.62 12.74 -14.80
CA GLU A 106 24.15 13.86 -15.62
C GLU A 106 25.27 13.38 -16.55
N LYS A 107 26.24 12.64 -16.00
CA LYS A 107 27.38 12.08 -16.73
C LYS A 107 26.96 11.05 -17.78
N ARG A 108 26.08 10.11 -17.44
CA ARG A 108 25.63 9.05 -18.37
C ARG A 108 24.81 9.62 -19.54
N LEU A 109 23.94 10.58 -19.27
CA LEU A 109 23.09 11.20 -20.29
C LEU A 109 23.72 12.44 -20.97
N ASN A 110 24.88 12.92 -20.50
CA ASN A 110 25.50 14.17 -20.96
C ASN A 110 24.56 15.39 -20.86
N ILE A 111 23.75 15.44 -19.80
CA ILE A 111 22.84 16.55 -19.47
C ILE A 111 23.38 17.36 -18.30
N ARG A 112 22.72 18.49 -18.00
CA ARG A 112 22.86 19.20 -16.73
C ARG A 112 21.50 19.31 -16.04
N ILE A 113 21.43 19.04 -14.74
CA ILE A 113 20.20 19.15 -13.96
C ILE A 113 20.22 20.49 -13.20
N GLU A 114 19.10 21.21 -13.29
CA GLU A 114 18.79 22.33 -12.40
C GLU A 114 17.63 21.90 -11.50
N ASP A 115 17.92 21.57 -10.23
CA ASP A 115 16.90 21.17 -9.27
C ASP A 115 15.98 22.37 -8.97
N LYS A 116 14.70 22.21 -9.31
CA LYS A 116 13.62 23.17 -9.07
C LYS A 116 12.68 22.69 -7.97
N TYR A 117 12.86 21.49 -7.43
CA TYR A 117 11.92 20.89 -6.49
C TYR A 117 11.77 21.74 -5.22
N GLN A 118 10.54 22.09 -4.87
CA GLN A 118 10.27 22.97 -3.73
C GLN A 118 10.29 22.23 -2.38
N GLY A 119 10.13 20.90 -2.41
CA GLY A 119 10.02 20.05 -1.22
C GLY A 119 8.59 19.64 -0.87
N ASN A 120 7.62 19.72 -1.80
CA ASN A 120 6.23 19.35 -1.52
C ASN A 120 5.93 17.87 -1.87
N SER A 121 4.81 17.34 -1.39
CA SER A 121 4.24 16.10 -1.93
C SER A 121 3.85 16.28 -3.41
N SER A 122 3.84 15.20 -4.20
CA SER A 122 3.72 15.28 -5.67
C SER A 122 2.53 16.11 -6.16
N GLY A 123 1.32 15.91 -5.61
CA GLY A 123 0.15 16.73 -5.98
C GLY A 123 0.31 18.22 -5.66
N MET A 124 0.97 18.55 -4.54
CA MET A 124 1.24 19.93 -4.14
C MET A 124 2.39 20.56 -4.94
N GLU A 125 3.35 19.76 -5.42
CA GLU A 125 4.43 20.22 -6.30
C GLU A 125 3.86 20.66 -7.66
N LEU A 126 3.04 19.82 -8.32
CA LEU A 126 2.33 20.24 -9.53
C LEU A 126 1.44 21.47 -9.28
N ALA A 127 0.73 21.53 -8.15
CA ALA A 127 -0.12 22.67 -7.79
C ALA A 127 0.66 23.98 -7.58
N PHE A 128 1.96 23.93 -7.30
CA PHE A 128 2.86 25.09 -7.27
C PHE A 128 3.32 25.49 -8.69
N TRP A 129 3.63 24.52 -9.55
CA TRP A 129 4.20 24.75 -10.88
C TRP A 129 3.18 25.05 -11.99
N LYS A 130 1.91 24.66 -11.83
CA LYS A 130 0.84 24.75 -12.85
C LYS A 130 0.70 26.09 -13.59
N ASP A 131 0.93 27.21 -12.91
CA ASP A 131 0.75 28.56 -13.45
C ASP A 131 2.06 29.15 -14.02
N ARG A 132 3.15 28.38 -13.97
CA ARG A 132 4.52 28.75 -14.33
C ARG A 132 5.27 27.61 -15.02
N MET A 133 4.54 26.76 -15.75
CA MET A 133 5.05 25.55 -16.40
C MET A 133 6.21 25.82 -17.38
N ASN A 134 6.37 27.05 -17.87
CA ASN A 134 7.52 27.48 -18.67
C ASN A 134 8.85 27.58 -17.88
N GLU A 135 8.82 27.63 -16.55
CA GLU A 135 10.00 27.75 -15.67
C GLU A 135 10.69 26.39 -15.38
N ILE A 136 10.03 25.28 -15.70
CA ILE A 136 10.47 23.89 -15.50
C ILE A 136 10.33 23.08 -16.78
N ASP A 137 11.07 21.97 -16.89
CA ASP A 137 10.97 21.03 -18.01
C ASP A 137 10.31 19.70 -17.58
N MET A 138 10.53 19.28 -16.34
CA MET A 138 9.92 18.07 -15.75
C MET A 138 9.35 18.37 -14.35
N VAL A 139 8.26 17.68 -13.98
CA VAL A 139 7.57 17.84 -12.69
C VAL A 139 7.09 16.50 -12.14
N SER A 140 7.05 16.33 -10.81
CA SER A 140 6.29 15.25 -10.18
C SER A 140 4.87 15.68 -9.82
N GLY A 141 3.90 14.78 -10.02
CA GLY A 141 2.48 15.03 -9.76
C GLY A 141 1.77 13.77 -9.29
N SER A 142 0.54 13.89 -8.77
CA SER A 142 -0.35 12.73 -8.62
C SER A 142 -0.94 12.35 -9.98
N THR A 143 -1.17 11.08 -10.25
CA THR A 143 -1.46 10.66 -11.62
C THR A 143 -2.81 11.17 -12.15
N ASP A 144 -3.81 11.34 -11.28
CA ASP A 144 -5.08 11.99 -11.65
C ASP A 144 -4.87 13.46 -12.06
N SER A 145 -4.05 14.21 -11.32
CA SER A 145 -3.73 15.61 -11.66
C SER A 145 -2.84 15.73 -12.90
N LEU A 146 -1.86 14.84 -13.08
CA LEU A 146 -1.08 14.78 -14.33
C LEU A 146 -1.98 14.44 -15.54
N THR A 147 -2.99 13.59 -15.37
CA THR A 147 -3.96 13.27 -16.42
C THR A 147 -4.82 14.48 -16.78
N GLU A 148 -5.36 15.21 -15.80
CA GLU A 148 -6.15 16.43 -16.02
C GLU A 148 -5.36 17.50 -16.79
N TYR A 149 -4.11 17.76 -16.39
CA TYR A 149 -3.26 18.76 -17.04
C TYR A 149 -2.74 18.29 -18.41
N GLY A 150 -2.61 16.98 -18.61
CA GLY A 150 -2.31 16.37 -19.91
C GLY A 150 -3.41 16.60 -20.94
N GLU A 151 -4.66 16.28 -20.58
CA GLU A 151 -5.83 16.54 -21.43
C GLU A 151 -6.05 18.04 -21.71
N ALA A 152 -5.67 18.91 -20.75
CA ALA A 152 -5.63 20.36 -20.94
C ALA A 152 -4.48 20.87 -21.82
N GLY A 153 -3.62 19.97 -22.35
CA GLY A 153 -2.49 20.30 -23.22
C GLY A 153 -1.30 20.97 -22.51
N LYS A 154 -1.21 20.87 -21.18
CA LYS A 154 -0.13 21.45 -20.36
C LYS A 154 1.06 20.51 -20.15
N LEU A 155 0.87 19.22 -20.42
CA LEU A 155 1.91 18.20 -20.36
C LEU A 155 2.06 17.52 -21.73
N VAL A 156 3.25 17.00 -22.00
CA VAL A 156 3.52 16.25 -23.23
C VAL A 156 2.82 14.89 -23.18
N ASP A 157 2.04 14.55 -24.20
CA ASP A 157 1.55 13.18 -24.41
C ASP A 157 2.73 12.26 -24.77
N LEU A 158 3.08 11.38 -23.84
CA LEU A 158 4.22 10.47 -23.98
C LEU A 158 3.92 9.32 -24.97
N SER A 159 2.65 9.04 -25.28
CA SER A 159 2.26 7.95 -26.18
C SER A 159 2.79 8.16 -27.60
N GLY A 160 2.82 9.40 -28.07
CA GLY A 160 3.37 9.78 -29.38
C GLY A 160 4.88 9.59 -29.50
N TYR A 161 5.60 9.43 -28.38
CA TYR A 161 7.06 9.29 -28.32
C TYR A 161 7.53 7.88 -27.93
N LEU A 162 6.62 6.94 -27.64
CA LEU A 162 6.96 5.53 -27.35
C LEU A 162 7.83 4.83 -28.40
N PRO A 163 7.75 5.13 -29.72
CA PRO A 163 8.70 4.58 -30.68
C PRO A 163 10.17 4.89 -30.34
N LEU A 164 10.42 6.05 -29.72
CA LEU A 164 11.74 6.57 -29.35
C LEU A 164 12.19 6.20 -27.92
N MET A 165 11.28 5.63 -27.12
CA MET A 165 11.54 5.18 -25.74
C MET A 165 11.39 3.65 -25.66
N PRO A 166 12.30 2.87 -26.28
CA PRO A 166 12.15 1.43 -26.41
C PRO A 166 12.10 0.68 -25.08
N ASN A 167 12.82 1.14 -24.04
CA ASN A 167 12.83 0.46 -22.74
C ASN A 167 11.50 0.66 -22.01
N LEU A 168 10.98 1.89 -21.99
CA LEU A 168 9.63 2.17 -21.46
C LEU A 168 8.56 1.44 -22.28
N ARG A 169 8.69 1.37 -23.61
CA ARG A 169 7.76 0.63 -24.46
C ARG A 169 7.73 -0.85 -24.09
N THR A 170 8.88 -1.52 -24.03
CA THR A 170 8.99 -2.93 -23.60
C THR A 170 8.37 -3.12 -22.22
N TYR A 171 8.70 -2.26 -21.25
CA TYR A 171 8.10 -2.33 -19.91
C TYR A 171 6.57 -2.26 -19.94
N LEU A 172 5.97 -1.35 -20.72
CA LEU A 172 4.51 -1.22 -20.84
C LEU A 172 3.84 -2.35 -21.64
N GLU A 173 4.57 -2.98 -22.57
CA GLU A 173 4.11 -4.16 -23.33
C GLU A 173 4.12 -5.42 -22.46
N GLU A 174 5.14 -5.58 -21.62
CA GLU A 174 5.25 -6.65 -20.61
C GLU A 174 4.27 -6.46 -19.44
N ASN A 175 3.85 -5.23 -19.16
CA ASN A 175 3.00 -4.87 -18.02
C ASN A 175 1.67 -4.21 -18.45
N PRO A 176 0.72 -4.98 -19.01
CA PRO A 176 -0.52 -4.43 -19.55
C PRO A 176 -1.39 -3.71 -18.50
N ILE A 177 -1.43 -4.16 -17.23
CA ILE A 177 -2.17 -3.42 -16.19
C ILE A 177 -1.52 -2.08 -15.85
N VAL A 178 -0.19 -1.96 -15.98
CA VAL A 178 0.54 -0.70 -15.77
C VAL A 178 0.19 0.27 -16.88
N ARG A 179 0.16 -0.21 -18.13
CA ARG A 179 -0.29 0.56 -19.29
C ARG A 179 -1.75 1.04 -19.14
N LEU A 180 -2.63 0.20 -18.62
CA LEU A 180 -4.02 0.55 -18.29
C LEU A 180 -4.04 1.62 -17.18
N SER A 181 -3.29 1.40 -16.09
CA SER A 181 -3.20 2.27 -14.90
C SER A 181 -2.51 3.62 -15.13
N ILE A 182 -2.02 3.92 -16.33
CA ILE A 182 -1.54 5.26 -16.71
C ILE A 182 -2.30 5.87 -17.90
N THR A 183 -3.29 5.16 -18.46
CA THR A 183 -4.05 5.67 -19.61
C THR A 183 -4.87 6.88 -19.20
N GLY A 184 -4.58 8.04 -19.81
CA GLY A 184 -5.33 9.28 -19.56
C GLY A 184 -6.57 9.39 -20.45
N ASN A 185 -6.38 9.24 -21.76
CA ASN A 185 -7.48 9.24 -22.74
C ASN A 185 -7.58 7.90 -23.48
N THR A 186 -8.73 7.25 -23.38
CA THR A 186 -9.01 5.94 -23.98
C THR A 186 -9.34 5.98 -25.48
N ASP A 187 -9.77 7.13 -26.03
CA ASP A 187 -10.14 7.24 -27.44
C ASP A 187 -8.91 7.27 -28.35
N ILE A 188 -7.83 7.89 -27.88
CA ILE A 188 -6.54 7.99 -28.59
C ILE A 188 -5.44 7.12 -27.98
N GLY A 189 -5.58 6.72 -26.71
CA GLY A 189 -4.59 5.95 -25.96
C GLY A 189 -3.48 6.81 -25.34
N SER A 190 -3.72 8.10 -25.06
CA SER A 190 -2.69 8.98 -24.50
C SER A 190 -2.33 8.61 -23.06
N PHE A 191 -1.12 8.99 -22.65
CA PHE A 191 -0.71 9.01 -21.25
C PHE A 191 0.34 10.10 -21.03
N TYR A 192 0.29 10.70 -19.84
CA TYR A 192 1.02 11.94 -19.52
C TYR A 192 2.04 11.76 -18.39
N VAL A 193 2.22 10.51 -17.92
CA VAL A 193 3.03 10.15 -16.77
C VAL A 193 4.01 9.03 -17.11
N ALA A 194 5.23 9.10 -16.58
CA ALA A 194 6.12 7.95 -16.45
C ALA A 194 5.77 7.20 -15.15
N PRO A 195 5.37 5.91 -15.19
CA PRO A 195 4.84 5.19 -14.02
C PRO A 195 5.87 5.00 -12.89
N TYR A 196 5.50 5.34 -11.66
CA TYR A 196 6.28 4.97 -10.48
C TYR A 196 5.82 3.62 -9.91
N SER A 197 6.73 2.68 -9.65
CA SER A 197 6.45 1.44 -8.91
C SER A 197 7.41 1.32 -7.73
N ASP A 198 6.89 1.39 -6.49
CA ASP A 198 7.68 1.29 -5.24
C ASP A 198 7.94 -0.20 -4.90
N GLY A 199 8.62 -0.90 -5.81
CA GLY A 199 8.49 -2.34 -6.00
C GLY A 199 7.36 -2.68 -6.97
N HIS A 200 7.45 -3.87 -7.56
CA HIS A 200 6.55 -4.37 -8.58
C HIS A 200 6.28 -5.86 -8.33
N ASP A 201 5.03 -6.29 -8.51
CA ASP A 201 4.52 -7.65 -8.29
C ASP A 201 5.04 -8.28 -6.98
N ASP A 202 4.75 -7.62 -5.87
CA ASP A 202 5.29 -7.95 -4.56
C ASP A 202 4.34 -7.60 -3.42
N VAL A 203 4.41 -8.33 -2.30
CA VAL A 203 3.61 -8.06 -1.11
C VAL A 203 4.08 -6.76 -0.41
N GLU A 204 3.14 -5.90 0.00
CA GLU A 204 3.47 -4.62 0.66
C GLU A 204 3.47 -4.73 2.19
N ARG A 205 2.35 -5.14 2.80
CA ARG A 205 2.17 -5.38 4.24
C ARG A 205 1.90 -6.85 4.54
N MET A 206 2.28 -7.27 5.74
CA MET A 206 2.05 -8.62 6.25
C MET A 206 1.86 -8.62 7.78
N PRO A 207 1.27 -9.68 8.36
CA PRO A 207 1.19 -9.81 9.81
C PRO A 207 2.59 -10.04 10.40
N LEU A 208 2.93 -9.34 11.47
CA LEU A 208 4.16 -9.55 12.24
C LEU A 208 3.82 -9.90 13.69
N MET A 209 4.49 -10.91 14.25
CA MET A 209 4.23 -11.41 15.61
C MET A 209 5.54 -11.62 16.40
N ARG A 210 5.48 -11.47 17.72
CA ARG A 210 6.48 -12.00 18.67
C ARG A 210 6.41 -13.53 18.69
N VAL A 211 7.14 -14.19 17.80
CA VAL A 211 7.07 -15.66 17.67
C VAL A 211 7.64 -16.38 18.89
N ASP A 212 8.57 -15.75 19.62
CA ASP A 212 9.06 -16.25 20.90
C ASP A 212 7.96 -16.34 21.98
N TRP A 213 6.97 -15.42 21.96
CA TRP A 213 5.79 -15.51 22.83
C TRP A 213 4.85 -16.66 22.44
N ILE A 214 4.75 -16.96 21.14
CA ILE A 214 3.96 -18.09 20.63
C ILE A 214 4.62 -19.41 21.05
N GLU A 215 5.93 -19.55 20.85
CA GLU A 215 6.73 -20.71 21.27
C GLU A 215 6.61 -20.93 22.80
N LYS A 216 6.84 -19.88 23.62
CA LYS A 216 6.68 -19.91 25.10
C LYS A 216 5.31 -20.46 25.54
N LEU A 217 4.22 -20.07 24.88
CA LEU A 217 2.86 -20.46 25.29
C LEU A 217 2.38 -21.78 24.68
N LEU A 218 2.76 -22.15 23.46
CA LEU A 218 2.16 -23.30 22.76
C LEU A 218 3.02 -24.58 22.81
N ASP A 219 4.33 -24.47 22.98
CA ASP A 219 5.25 -25.59 22.79
C ASP A 219 5.60 -26.34 24.10
N GLY A 220 6.19 -27.53 23.92
CA GLY A 220 6.51 -28.45 25.01
C GLY A 220 5.46 -29.54 25.24
N GLU A 221 5.88 -30.55 25.98
CA GLU A 221 5.08 -31.72 26.33
C GLU A 221 4.14 -31.46 27.51
N GLY A 222 3.05 -32.22 27.60
CA GLY A 222 2.10 -32.15 28.71
C GLY A 222 1.31 -30.85 28.81
N PRO A 223 0.65 -30.61 29.96
CA PRO A 223 -0.03 -29.35 30.24
C PRO A 223 0.96 -28.19 30.33
N PHE A 224 0.54 -27.02 29.85
CA PHE A 224 1.22 -25.76 30.17
C PHE A 224 1.06 -25.43 31.65
N GLU A 225 2.16 -25.02 32.29
CA GLU A 225 2.19 -24.55 33.67
C GLU A 225 2.87 -23.17 33.72
N ALA A 226 2.43 -22.33 34.66
CA ALA A 226 3.05 -21.04 34.94
C ALA A 226 2.89 -20.73 36.44
N GLU A 227 3.96 -20.23 37.06
CA GLU A 227 3.94 -19.84 38.49
C GLU A 227 2.97 -18.68 38.75
N ILE A 228 2.99 -17.70 37.85
CA ILE A 228 2.11 -16.53 37.87
C ILE A 228 1.43 -16.40 36.51
N CYS A 229 0.10 -16.32 36.51
CA CYS A 229 -0.70 -15.93 35.35
C CYS A 229 -1.87 -15.05 35.77
N GLY A 230 -2.32 -14.20 34.85
CA GLY A 230 -3.50 -13.37 34.99
C GLY A 230 -4.78 -14.12 34.61
N ARG A 231 -5.77 -13.36 34.13
CA ARG A 231 -7.07 -13.89 33.68
C ARG A 231 -7.46 -13.34 32.32
N THR A 232 -8.20 -14.13 31.56
CA THR A 232 -8.92 -13.62 30.38
C THR A 232 -10.02 -12.66 30.82
N GLY A 233 -10.26 -11.63 30.01
CA GLY A 233 -11.32 -10.64 30.22
C GLY A 233 -12.73 -11.23 30.07
N LYS A 234 -13.73 -10.34 30.20
CA LYS A 234 -15.10 -10.65 29.76
C LYS A 234 -15.09 -10.72 28.22
N TYR A 235 -15.64 -11.80 27.65
CA TYR A 235 -15.73 -11.91 26.20
C TYR A 235 -16.83 -11.01 25.60
N TYR A 236 -16.58 -10.60 24.36
CA TYR A 236 -17.50 -9.92 23.46
C TYR A 236 -17.49 -10.60 22.09
N TYR A 237 -16.31 -11.00 21.60
CA TYR A 237 -16.11 -11.58 20.29
C TYR A 237 -16.85 -12.92 20.15
N GLN A 238 -17.67 -12.99 19.11
CA GLN A 238 -18.41 -14.19 18.75
C GLN A 238 -17.66 -14.98 17.66
N PRO A 239 -17.70 -16.33 17.69
CA PRO A 239 -17.05 -17.17 16.69
C PRO A 239 -17.33 -16.73 15.24
N TYR A 240 -16.30 -16.80 14.41
CA TYR A 240 -16.38 -16.59 12.97
C TYR A 240 -16.22 -17.92 12.21
N MET A 241 -15.39 -18.83 12.71
CA MET A 241 -15.09 -20.10 12.06
C MET A 241 -16.15 -21.17 12.37
N PRO A 242 -16.24 -22.26 11.57
CA PRO A 242 -17.26 -23.28 11.73
C PRO A 242 -17.31 -23.90 13.13
N PHE A 243 -18.51 -24.33 13.55
CA PHE A 243 -18.71 -25.05 14.82
C PHE A 243 -18.39 -26.56 14.75
N SER A 244 -18.40 -27.12 13.55
CA SER A 244 -18.31 -28.56 13.29
C SER A 244 -17.97 -28.81 11.81
N GLY A 245 -17.75 -30.08 11.44
CA GLY A 245 -17.36 -30.50 10.09
C GLY A 245 -15.90 -30.21 9.75
N LYS A 246 -15.50 -30.54 8.51
CA LYS A 246 -14.10 -30.46 8.06
C LYS A 246 -13.94 -29.41 6.96
N LYS A 247 -12.88 -28.60 7.03
CA LYS A 247 -12.48 -27.67 5.96
C LYS A 247 -11.13 -28.07 5.38
N VAL A 248 -11.08 -28.21 4.06
CA VAL A 248 -9.83 -28.37 3.32
C VAL A 248 -9.24 -27.00 3.07
N VAL A 249 -7.94 -26.87 3.34
CA VAL A 249 -7.14 -25.69 3.04
C VAL A 249 -5.81 -26.15 2.45
N TYR A 250 -5.10 -25.24 1.78
CA TYR A 250 -3.77 -25.52 1.24
C TYR A 250 -2.73 -24.74 2.04
N VAL A 251 -1.60 -25.38 2.33
CA VAL A 251 -0.44 -24.83 3.04
C VAL A 251 0.82 -25.19 2.27
N VAL A 252 1.93 -24.51 2.55
CA VAL A 252 3.24 -24.95 2.05
C VAL A 252 3.72 -26.13 2.89
N ALA A 253 4.47 -27.06 2.30
CA ALA A 253 5.17 -28.11 3.03
C ALA A 253 6.15 -27.50 4.06
N PRO A 254 6.46 -28.18 5.18
CA PRO A 254 7.32 -27.61 6.23
C PRO A 254 8.73 -27.18 5.77
N ASP A 255 9.23 -27.72 4.67
CA ASP A 255 10.53 -27.38 4.07
C ASP A 255 10.49 -26.28 3.00
N GLY A 256 9.30 -25.76 2.66
CA GLY A 256 9.12 -24.71 1.66
C GLY A 256 9.01 -25.19 0.22
N SER A 257 9.04 -26.50 -0.05
CA SER A 257 9.27 -27.03 -1.40
C SER A 257 8.02 -27.31 -2.26
N ASP A 258 6.87 -27.59 -1.64
CA ASP A 258 5.64 -28.03 -2.33
C ASP A 258 4.36 -27.59 -1.58
N VAL A 259 3.18 -27.86 -2.14
CA VAL A 259 1.87 -27.56 -1.55
C VAL A 259 1.25 -28.80 -0.89
N GLU A 260 0.94 -28.69 0.40
CA GLU A 260 0.23 -29.72 1.14
C GLU A 260 -1.26 -29.40 1.31
N LYS A 261 -2.08 -30.46 1.27
CA LYS A 261 -3.51 -30.40 1.57
C LYS A 261 -3.75 -30.65 3.05
N LEU A 262 -4.11 -29.61 3.78
CA LEU A 262 -4.46 -29.68 5.20
C LEU A 262 -5.98 -29.80 5.40
N VAL A 263 -6.39 -30.54 6.44
CA VAL A 263 -7.78 -30.61 6.89
C VAL A 263 -7.89 -30.00 8.28
N LYS A 264 -8.61 -28.88 8.40
CA LYS A 264 -9.03 -28.32 9.69
C LYS A 264 -10.28 -29.07 10.15
N ASP A 265 -10.15 -29.92 11.17
CA ASP A 265 -11.22 -30.80 11.64
C ASP A 265 -11.99 -30.18 12.83
N TYR A 266 -12.92 -29.27 12.53
CA TYR A 266 -13.82 -28.69 13.53
C TYR A 266 -14.82 -29.71 14.10
N GLU A 267 -14.98 -30.91 13.50
CA GLU A 267 -15.77 -32.00 14.11
C GLU A 267 -15.03 -32.58 15.32
N ALA A 268 -13.71 -32.74 15.22
CA ALA A 268 -12.87 -33.24 16.31
C ALA A 268 -12.52 -32.16 17.35
N GLY A 269 -12.18 -30.95 16.90
CA GLY A 269 -11.77 -29.84 17.76
C GLY A 269 -12.90 -29.01 18.35
N GLY A 270 -14.04 -28.94 17.66
CA GLY A 270 -15.07 -27.93 17.86
C GLY A 270 -14.62 -26.56 17.34
N ASN A 271 -15.19 -25.49 17.91
CA ASN A 271 -14.72 -24.12 17.72
C ASN A 271 -14.09 -23.60 19.03
N ILE A 272 -12.86 -23.07 18.95
CA ILE A 272 -12.11 -22.63 20.14
C ILE A 272 -12.77 -21.46 20.87
N ILE A 273 -13.26 -20.46 20.14
CA ILE A 273 -13.91 -19.28 20.73
C ILE A 273 -15.23 -19.65 21.38
N ARG A 274 -16.05 -20.51 20.76
CA ARG A 274 -17.26 -21.06 21.39
C ARG A 274 -16.93 -21.78 22.69
N SER A 275 -15.85 -22.56 22.70
CA SER A 275 -15.38 -23.30 23.87
C SER A 275 -14.90 -22.38 24.99
N MET A 276 -14.14 -21.33 24.66
CA MET A 276 -13.70 -20.32 25.63
C MET A 276 -14.85 -19.46 26.17
N ASN A 277 -15.75 -18.99 25.30
CA ASN A 277 -16.90 -18.17 25.68
C ASN A 277 -17.86 -18.93 26.61
N ALA A 278 -18.02 -20.25 26.44
CA ALA A 278 -18.79 -21.10 27.35
C ALA A 278 -18.19 -21.23 28.76
N VAL A 279 -16.88 -20.96 28.92
CA VAL A 279 -16.19 -20.91 30.22
C VAL A 279 -16.22 -19.51 30.83
N GLY A 280 -16.19 -18.45 30.00
CA GLY A 280 -16.06 -17.07 30.45
C GLY A 280 -14.64 -16.71 30.87
N SER A 281 -14.48 -15.83 31.87
CA SER A 281 -13.16 -15.45 32.39
C SER A 281 -12.48 -16.65 33.06
N MET A 282 -11.25 -16.97 32.63
CA MET A 282 -10.44 -18.09 33.13
C MET A 282 -9.00 -17.65 33.40
N SER A 283 -8.21 -18.46 34.11
CA SER A 283 -6.77 -18.20 34.28
C SER A 283 -6.00 -18.35 32.96
N GLY A 284 -4.88 -17.64 32.83
CA GLY A 284 -4.01 -17.76 31.66
C GLY A 284 -3.56 -19.18 31.36
N VAL A 285 -3.19 -19.95 32.40
CA VAL A 285 -2.87 -21.38 32.31
C VAL A 285 -4.03 -22.20 31.72
N ARG A 286 -5.28 -21.92 32.11
CA ARG A 286 -6.45 -22.63 31.57
C ARG A 286 -6.72 -22.25 30.12
N ALA A 287 -6.57 -20.98 29.75
CA ALA A 287 -6.73 -20.52 28.37
C ALA A 287 -5.75 -21.22 27.43
N VAL A 288 -4.45 -21.25 27.80
CA VAL A 288 -3.40 -21.91 27.03
C VAL A 288 -3.66 -23.40 26.89
N ASN A 289 -3.98 -24.11 27.98
CA ASN A 289 -4.27 -25.54 27.92
C ASN A 289 -5.53 -25.87 27.10
N MET A 290 -6.56 -25.02 27.13
CA MET A 290 -7.72 -25.15 26.24
C MET A 290 -7.35 -24.96 24.77
N PHE A 291 -6.45 -24.02 24.46
CA PHE A 291 -6.01 -23.79 23.09
C PHE A 291 -5.08 -24.91 22.57
N ARG A 292 -4.08 -25.34 23.35
CA ARG A 292 -3.25 -26.53 23.05
C ARG A 292 -4.12 -27.76 22.78
N SER A 293 -5.11 -28.03 23.64
CA SER A 293 -6.05 -29.15 23.49
C SER A 293 -6.97 -29.04 22.26
N TYR A 294 -7.28 -27.82 21.81
CA TYR A 294 -7.99 -27.61 20.56
C TYR A 294 -7.09 -27.94 19.37
N ILE A 295 -5.87 -27.39 19.32
CA ILE A 295 -4.88 -27.66 18.28
C ILE A 295 -4.69 -29.18 18.13
N ASP A 296 -4.42 -29.88 19.25
CA ASP A 296 -4.17 -31.32 19.26
C ASP A 296 -5.32 -32.16 18.69
N ARG A 297 -6.57 -31.70 18.82
CA ARG A 297 -7.76 -32.42 18.30
C ARG A 297 -8.08 -32.04 16.86
N THR A 298 -8.07 -30.75 16.54
CA THR A 298 -8.37 -30.20 15.20
C THR A 298 -7.37 -30.68 14.15
N TYR A 299 -6.13 -30.95 14.57
CA TYR A 299 -5.01 -31.34 13.70
C TYR A 299 -4.46 -32.75 13.97
N HIS A 300 -5.15 -33.54 14.79
CA HIS A 300 -4.85 -34.96 15.07
C HIS A 300 -3.47 -35.24 15.67
N GLY A 301 -2.97 -34.31 16.49
CA GLY A 301 -1.63 -34.30 17.04
C GLY A 301 -1.12 -32.87 17.14
N TYR A 302 0.17 -32.71 17.43
CA TYR A 302 0.79 -31.38 17.39
C TYR A 302 0.66 -30.85 15.96
N TYR A 303 0.37 -29.56 15.82
CA TYR A 303 0.47 -28.95 14.50
C TYR A 303 1.93 -28.97 14.06
N GLY A 304 2.24 -29.52 12.88
CA GLY A 304 3.63 -29.65 12.42
C GLY A 304 4.52 -30.40 13.42
N SER A 305 5.67 -29.81 13.74
CA SER A 305 6.60 -30.31 14.76
C SER A 305 6.32 -29.76 16.16
N LYS A 306 5.71 -28.57 16.22
CA LYS A 306 5.49 -27.75 17.40
C LYS A 306 4.17 -26.99 17.24
N ARG A 307 3.36 -26.85 18.29
CA ARG A 307 2.06 -26.15 18.17
C ARG A 307 2.21 -24.69 17.71
N SER A 308 3.34 -24.04 17.97
CA SER A 308 3.70 -22.73 17.43
C SER A 308 3.80 -22.68 15.89
N ASP A 309 4.09 -23.80 15.22
CA ASP A 309 4.13 -23.93 13.75
C ASP A 309 2.80 -23.49 13.10
N LEU A 310 1.68 -23.58 13.83
CA LEU A 310 0.36 -23.11 13.38
C LEU A 310 0.35 -21.63 12.97
N PHE A 311 1.19 -20.82 13.61
CA PHE A 311 1.35 -19.39 13.35
C PHE A 311 2.70 -19.05 12.71
N ALA A 312 3.79 -19.64 13.22
CA ALA A 312 5.16 -19.23 12.90
C ALA A 312 5.91 -20.14 11.91
N GLY A 313 5.32 -21.29 11.55
CA GLY A 313 5.91 -22.28 10.65
C GLY A 313 5.74 -21.94 9.18
N GLN A 314 6.59 -22.51 8.32
CA GLN A 314 6.45 -22.45 6.86
C GLN A 314 5.09 -22.99 6.39
N ASN A 315 4.55 -23.98 7.12
CA ASN A 315 3.28 -24.62 6.87
C ASN A 315 2.11 -24.02 7.68
N ALA A 316 2.25 -22.83 8.28
CA ALA A 316 1.23 -22.25 9.18
C ALA A 316 -0.20 -22.26 8.61
N ALA A 317 -1.21 -22.36 9.48
CA ALA A 317 -2.62 -22.58 9.11
C ALA A 317 -3.66 -21.85 9.98
N TRP A 318 -3.21 -20.82 10.69
CA TRP A 318 -4.04 -20.05 11.61
C TRP A 318 -5.18 -19.29 10.92
N ASP A 319 -6.26 -19.06 11.66
CA ASP A 319 -7.42 -18.24 11.28
C ASP A 319 -7.77 -17.20 12.37
N ALA A 320 -8.83 -16.42 12.14
CA ALA A 320 -9.25 -15.36 13.06
C ALA A 320 -9.68 -15.86 14.45
N ASP A 321 -10.36 -17.01 14.56
CA ASP A 321 -10.80 -17.54 15.86
C ASP A 321 -9.60 -18.10 16.66
N GLU A 322 -8.61 -18.65 15.96
CA GLU A 322 -7.36 -19.11 16.53
C GLU A 322 -6.47 -17.93 16.97
N LEU A 323 -6.42 -16.84 16.20
CA LEU A 323 -5.73 -15.60 16.62
C LEU A 323 -6.38 -15.01 17.88
N VAL A 324 -7.71 -14.93 17.96
CA VAL A 324 -8.39 -14.41 19.16
C VAL A 324 -8.13 -15.31 20.37
N ALA A 325 -8.08 -16.64 20.19
CA ALA A 325 -7.69 -17.57 21.24
C ALA A 325 -6.25 -17.34 21.71
N LEU A 326 -5.31 -17.11 20.79
CA LEU A 326 -3.92 -16.79 21.08
C LEU A 326 -3.78 -15.44 21.82
N LEU A 327 -4.45 -14.38 21.37
CA LEU A 327 -4.46 -13.06 22.01
C LEU A 327 -4.99 -13.14 23.45
N ARG A 328 -6.06 -13.91 23.69
CA ARG A 328 -6.56 -14.18 25.06
C ARG A 328 -5.53 -14.90 25.92
N CYS A 329 -4.77 -15.84 25.35
CA CYS A 329 -3.67 -16.51 26.06
C CYS A 329 -2.55 -15.53 26.39
N ILE A 330 -2.14 -14.67 25.46
CA ILE A 330 -1.07 -13.68 25.64
C ILE A 330 -1.43 -12.67 26.73
N LYS A 331 -2.58 -11.99 26.61
CA LYS A 331 -3.06 -11.01 27.59
C LYS A 331 -3.20 -11.61 29.00
N ALA A 332 -3.55 -12.89 29.11
CA ALA A 332 -3.72 -13.57 30.40
C ALA A 332 -2.41 -14.18 30.98
N ASN A 333 -1.28 -14.15 30.26
CA ASN A 333 0.00 -14.71 30.71
C ASN A 333 1.17 -13.71 30.57
N ALA A 334 0.91 -12.40 30.64
CA ALA A 334 1.94 -11.34 30.55
C ALA A 334 3.19 -11.66 31.39
N TYR A 335 3.03 -11.99 32.67
CA TYR A 335 4.14 -12.30 33.57
C TYR A 335 5.01 -13.48 33.10
N THR A 336 4.41 -14.49 32.46
CA THR A 336 5.14 -15.62 31.89
C THR A 336 5.91 -15.26 30.61
N LEU A 337 5.50 -14.20 29.91
CA LEU A 337 6.10 -13.75 28.67
C LEU A 337 7.29 -12.82 28.91
N ASN A 338 7.12 -11.81 29.77
CA ASN A 338 8.05 -10.70 30.00
C ASN A 338 8.26 -10.32 31.48
N GLY A 339 7.69 -11.06 32.44
CA GLY A 339 7.80 -10.72 33.87
C GLY A 339 6.97 -9.52 34.36
N THR A 340 6.08 -8.96 33.52
CA THR A 340 5.23 -7.81 33.86
C THR A 340 3.76 -8.18 34.05
N ASP A 341 2.96 -7.29 34.64
CA ASP A 341 1.52 -7.51 34.86
C ASP A 341 0.68 -7.36 33.57
N SER A 342 1.21 -6.75 32.50
CA SER A 342 0.42 -6.42 31.30
C SER A 342 1.24 -6.34 30.01
N VAL A 343 0.69 -6.92 28.94
CA VAL A 343 1.15 -6.78 27.56
C VAL A 343 0.03 -6.21 26.67
N GLN A 344 0.38 -5.69 25.50
CA GLN A 344 -0.54 -5.23 24.45
C GLN A 344 -0.71 -6.31 23.38
N GLY A 345 -1.91 -6.42 22.82
CA GLY A 345 -2.23 -7.42 21.80
C GLY A 345 -1.85 -6.94 20.40
N ILE A 346 -2.86 -6.64 19.58
CA ILE A 346 -2.64 -6.03 18.26
C ILE A 346 -2.44 -4.51 18.42
N PHE A 347 -1.35 -3.99 17.88
CA PHE A 347 -1.01 -2.56 17.83
C PHE A 347 -0.77 -2.11 16.38
N THR A 348 -0.58 -0.81 16.16
CA THR A 348 -0.20 -0.23 14.86
C THR A 348 1.14 0.48 14.94
N ARG A 349 1.75 0.81 13.79
CA ARG A 349 3.09 1.45 13.75
C ARG A 349 3.22 2.68 14.65
N ASP A 350 2.15 3.46 14.75
CA ASP A 350 1.98 4.57 15.69
C ASP A 350 0.49 4.68 16.02
N ASP A 351 0.13 4.29 17.23
CA ASP A 351 -1.25 4.22 17.71
C ASP A 351 -1.92 5.60 17.88
N GLY A 352 -1.16 6.70 17.89
CA GLY A 352 -1.68 8.06 17.90
C GLY A 352 -2.01 8.59 16.50
N ASN A 353 -1.38 8.02 15.46
CA ASN A 353 -1.38 8.57 14.11
C ASN A 353 -2.49 7.97 13.23
N ASN A 354 -3.42 8.80 12.73
CA ASN A 354 -4.58 8.31 11.97
C ASN A 354 -4.18 7.53 10.70
N GLN A 355 -3.08 7.92 10.03
CA GLN A 355 -2.56 7.19 8.85
C GLN A 355 -2.16 5.75 9.19
N ARG A 356 -1.65 5.51 10.40
CA ARG A 356 -1.16 4.19 10.87
C ARG A 356 -2.26 3.37 11.53
N ARG A 357 -3.18 4.01 12.23
CA ARG A 357 -4.40 3.37 12.77
C ARG A 357 -5.23 2.68 11.68
N GLY A 358 -5.15 3.13 10.42
CA GLY A 358 -5.76 2.46 9.27
C GLY A 358 -5.30 1.01 9.04
N ASP A 359 -4.09 0.64 9.48
CA ASP A 359 -3.58 -0.72 9.38
C ASP A 359 -4.40 -1.75 10.20
N MET A 360 -5.17 -1.28 11.19
CA MET A 360 -6.12 -2.11 11.95
C MET A 360 -7.32 -2.58 11.11
N PHE A 361 -7.89 -1.72 10.25
CA PHE A 361 -9.01 -2.15 9.39
C PHE A 361 -8.51 -2.98 8.20
N ARG A 362 -7.30 -2.72 7.71
CA ARG A 362 -6.64 -3.54 6.68
C ARG A 362 -6.50 -4.99 7.15
N LEU A 363 -6.03 -5.18 8.38
CA LEU A 363 -5.98 -6.49 9.04
C LEU A 363 -7.37 -7.12 9.20
N ALA A 364 -8.40 -6.34 9.51
CA ALA A 364 -9.78 -6.84 9.59
C ALA A 364 -10.24 -7.49 8.26
N GLY A 365 -9.89 -6.87 7.12
CA GLY A 365 -10.13 -7.43 5.79
C GLY A 365 -9.47 -8.79 5.60
N GLN A 366 -8.20 -8.92 6.00
CA GLN A 366 -7.45 -10.18 5.94
C GLN A 366 -8.08 -11.28 6.83
N LEU A 367 -8.44 -10.93 8.07
CA LEU A 367 -8.98 -11.87 9.07
C LEU A 367 -10.38 -12.41 8.68
N PHE A 368 -11.23 -11.55 8.11
CA PHE A 368 -12.66 -11.86 7.92
C PHE A 368 -13.08 -12.02 6.46
N GLY A 369 -12.12 -12.01 5.51
CA GLY A 369 -12.38 -12.31 4.10
C GLY A 369 -13.06 -11.17 3.33
N VAL A 370 -12.72 -9.92 3.65
CA VAL A 370 -13.34 -8.72 3.06
C VAL A 370 -12.35 -7.97 2.16
N ARG A 371 -12.83 -7.58 0.98
CA ARG A 371 -12.06 -6.87 -0.05
C ARG A 371 -12.23 -5.36 -0.01
N GLY A 372 -11.31 -4.65 -0.68
CA GLY A 372 -11.24 -3.19 -0.83
C GLY A 372 -10.75 -2.45 0.42
N MET A 373 -10.47 -3.16 1.52
CA MET A 373 -9.87 -2.57 2.72
C MET A 373 -8.37 -2.28 2.58
N GLU A 374 -7.70 -2.96 1.65
CA GLU A 374 -6.27 -2.80 1.37
C GLU A 374 -6.06 -2.62 -0.14
N SER A 375 -6.94 -1.83 -0.78
CA SER A 375 -6.87 -1.59 -2.22
C SER A 375 -5.67 -0.74 -2.63
N CYS A 376 -5.15 -0.98 -3.82
CA CYS A 376 -4.19 -0.11 -4.50
C CYS A 376 -4.82 1.22 -5.01
N GLN A 377 -6.15 1.33 -5.02
CA GLN A 377 -6.87 2.53 -5.44
C GLN A 377 -8.14 2.75 -4.59
N ASP A 378 -8.14 3.86 -3.84
CA ASP A 378 -9.17 4.24 -2.87
C ASP A 378 -9.54 3.06 -1.94
N TYR A 379 -10.79 2.61 -2.00
CA TYR A 379 -11.31 1.42 -1.31
C TYR A 379 -11.96 0.46 -2.32
N LEU A 380 -11.53 0.53 -3.59
CA LEU A 380 -12.17 -0.12 -4.71
C LEU A 380 -11.69 -1.56 -4.89
N TYR A 381 -12.56 -2.45 -5.38
CA TYR A 381 -12.17 -3.80 -5.83
C TYR A 381 -13.07 -4.28 -6.96
N ILE A 382 -12.63 -5.30 -7.71
CA ILE A 382 -13.42 -5.90 -8.80
C ILE A 382 -14.13 -7.16 -8.27
N ASP A 383 -15.45 -7.22 -8.42
CA ASP A 383 -16.25 -8.39 -8.02
C ASP A 383 -16.16 -9.55 -9.03
N VAL A 384 -16.71 -10.71 -8.66
CA VAL A 384 -16.71 -11.93 -9.49
C VAL A 384 -17.44 -11.78 -10.85
N TYR A 385 -18.11 -10.65 -11.09
CA TYR A 385 -18.77 -10.30 -12.35
C TYR A 385 -18.01 -9.23 -13.15
N GLY A 386 -16.81 -8.82 -12.71
CA GLY A 386 -16.01 -7.79 -13.38
C GLY A 386 -16.43 -6.35 -13.13
N ARG A 387 -17.28 -6.10 -12.12
CA ARG A 387 -17.75 -4.76 -11.75
C ARG A 387 -16.95 -4.19 -10.60
N LEU A 388 -16.77 -2.87 -10.57
CA LEU A 388 -16.21 -2.20 -9.40
C LEU A 388 -17.18 -2.24 -8.23
N ARG A 389 -16.58 -2.33 -7.05
CA ARG A 389 -17.19 -2.23 -5.71
C ARG A 389 -16.36 -1.28 -4.88
N ASP A 390 -16.95 -0.73 -3.83
CA ASP A 390 -16.32 0.18 -2.87
C ASP A 390 -16.54 -0.35 -1.46
N ALA A 391 -15.48 -0.77 -0.77
CA ALA A 391 -15.59 -1.37 0.55
C ALA A 391 -16.26 -0.45 1.58
N ARG A 392 -16.20 0.89 1.41
CA ARG A 392 -16.87 1.88 2.28
C ARG A 392 -18.40 1.73 2.27
N GLN A 393 -18.94 1.08 1.25
CA GLN A 393 -20.36 0.92 0.98
C GLN A 393 -20.84 -0.52 1.16
N GLU A 394 -19.97 -1.47 1.52
CA GLU A 394 -20.32 -2.89 1.66
C GLU A 394 -20.58 -3.25 3.14
N PRO A 395 -21.74 -3.84 3.49
CA PRO A 395 -22.04 -4.19 4.88
C PRO A 395 -21.08 -5.20 5.52
N ASP A 396 -20.43 -6.07 4.73
CA ASP A 396 -19.43 -7.01 5.25
C ASP A 396 -18.18 -6.32 5.78
N SER A 397 -17.80 -5.17 5.20
CA SER A 397 -16.77 -4.29 5.77
C SER A 397 -17.09 -3.93 7.21
N TYR A 398 -18.29 -3.39 7.43
CA TYR A 398 -18.72 -3.00 8.76
C TYR A 398 -18.86 -4.20 9.71
N ARG A 399 -19.30 -5.37 9.23
CA ARG A 399 -19.32 -6.60 10.04
C ARG A 399 -17.92 -7.04 10.48
N ALA A 400 -16.90 -6.90 9.63
CA ALA A 400 -15.51 -7.15 10.00
C ALA A 400 -15.00 -6.14 11.07
N LEU A 401 -15.33 -4.86 10.93
CA LEU A 401 -14.95 -3.82 11.89
C LEU A 401 -15.64 -3.97 13.24
N GLY A 402 -16.91 -4.38 13.26
CA GLY A 402 -17.63 -4.71 14.49
C GLY A 402 -16.99 -5.86 15.28
N ARG A 403 -16.38 -6.84 14.58
CA ARG A 403 -15.59 -7.89 15.23
C ARG A 403 -14.29 -7.34 15.81
N MET A 404 -13.63 -6.40 15.15
CA MET A 404 -12.46 -5.72 15.73
C MET A 404 -12.83 -4.85 16.94
N HIS A 405 -14.03 -4.26 16.96
CA HIS A 405 -14.57 -3.60 18.15
C HIS A 405 -14.80 -4.58 19.30
N ASP A 406 -15.30 -5.80 19.04
CA ASP A 406 -15.37 -6.85 20.05
C ASP A 406 -13.98 -7.20 20.62
N LEU A 407 -12.93 -7.27 19.79
CA LEU A 407 -11.54 -7.46 20.23
C LEU A 407 -11.06 -6.30 21.12
N LEU A 408 -11.44 -5.05 20.78
CA LEU A 408 -11.13 -3.87 21.58
C LEU A 408 -11.83 -3.93 22.94
N CYS A 409 -13.11 -4.29 23.00
CA CYS A 409 -13.86 -4.48 24.24
C CYS A 409 -13.34 -5.62 25.13
N GLU A 410 -12.65 -6.61 24.54
CA GLU A 410 -11.90 -7.64 25.28
C GLU A 410 -10.49 -7.20 25.73
N GLY A 411 -10.01 -6.03 25.32
CA GLY A 411 -8.65 -5.55 25.58
C GLY A 411 -7.56 -6.27 24.77
N LEU A 412 -7.93 -6.83 23.61
CA LEU A 412 -7.03 -7.56 22.70
C LEU A 412 -6.38 -6.67 21.63
N LEU A 413 -6.88 -5.44 21.45
CA LEU A 413 -6.14 -4.36 20.78
C LEU A 413 -5.35 -3.55 21.83
N SER A 414 -4.36 -2.76 21.41
CA SER A 414 -3.60 -1.91 22.31
C SER A 414 -4.44 -0.79 22.94
N GLU A 415 -4.17 -0.48 24.20
CA GLU A 415 -4.83 0.61 24.92
C GLU A 415 -4.50 1.99 24.31
N SER A 416 -3.28 2.16 23.80
CA SER A 416 -2.86 3.34 23.05
C SER A 416 -3.68 3.55 21.78
N PHE A 417 -3.96 2.49 21.01
CA PHE A 417 -4.81 2.57 19.81
C PHE A 417 -6.23 3.00 20.19
N ALA A 418 -6.79 2.40 21.26
CA ALA A 418 -8.13 2.73 21.76
C ALA A 418 -8.22 4.21 22.17
N ASN A 419 -7.20 4.72 22.87
CA ASN A 419 -7.16 6.09 23.40
C ASN A 419 -6.58 7.13 22.43
N LYS A 420 -6.20 6.75 21.19
CA LYS A 420 -5.44 7.58 20.22
C LYS A 420 -4.21 8.24 20.88
N SER A 421 -3.52 7.50 21.74
CA SER A 421 -2.31 7.97 22.44
C SER A 421 -1.06 7.59 21.64
N PRO A 422 -0.07 8.50 21.50
CA PRO A 422 1.19 8.18 20.83
C PRO A 422 1.87 6.99 21.52
N MET A 423 2.11 5.94 20.74
CA MET A 423 2.92 4.79 21.10
C MET A 423 3.34 4.13 19.79
N THR A 424 4.63 4.17 19.50
CA THR A 424 5.19 3.61 18.28
C THR A 424 5.48 2.12 18.41
N SER A 425 5.58 1.44 17.26
CA SER A 425 6.13 0.09 17.13
C SER A 425 7.51 -0.07 17.80
N GLU A 426 8.36 0.95 17.71
CA GLU A 426 9.65 0.98 18.40
C GLU A 426 9.48 0.93 19.92
N GLU A 427 8.63 1.79 20.48
CA GLU A 427 8.37 1.86 21.92
C GLU A 427 7.67 0.60 22.43
N MET A 428 6.69 0.07 21.69
CA MET A 428 5.99 -1.19 22.00
C MET A 428 6.96 -2.37 22.12
N LEU A 429 7.94 -2.47 21.22
CA LEU A 429 8.92 -3.57 21.21
C LEU A 429 10.06 -3.32 22.21
N ARG A 430 10.55 -2.08 22.33
CA ARG A 430 11.57 -1.67 23.31
C ARG A 430 11.12 -1.87 24.76
N ASN A 431 9.83 -1.67 25.03
CA ASN A 431 9.23 -1.89 26.36
C ASN A 431 8.83 -3.36 26.60
N ASP A 432 9.11 -4.28 25.65
CA ASP A 432 8.67 -5.69 25.66
C ASP A 432 7.15 -5.85 25.89
N GLN A 433 6.35 -4.99 25.25
CA GLN A 433 4.89 -4.90 25.47
C GLN A 433 4.04 -5.33 24.27
N GLY A 434 4.48 -5.09 23.03
CA GLY A 434 3.67 -5.34 21.83
C GLY A 434 3.78 -6.77 21.29
N PHE A 435 2.65 -7.46 21.13
CA PHE A 435 2.63 -8.79 20.50
C PHE A 435 2.64 -8.77 18.96
N MET A 436 1.70 -8.05 18.32
CA MET A 436 1.42 -8.19 16.88
C MET A 436 1.03 -6.87 16.20
N GLN A 437 1.41 -6.71 14.93
CA GLN A 437 0.84 -5.69 14.04
C GLN A 437 0.64 -6.24 12.61
N TYR A 438 0.08 -5.41 11.71
CA TYR A 438 0.00 -5.68 10.27
C TYR A 438 0.65 -4.53 9.51
N ASP A 439 1.85 -4.72 8.97
CA ASP A 439 2.69 -3.61 8.49
C ASP A 439 3.80 -4.08 7.52
N TYR A 440 4.62 -3.15 7.01
CA TYR A 440 5.76 -3.40 6.13
C TYR A 440 6.89 -4.17 6.84
N ASN A 441 7.31 -5.31 6.29
CA ASN A 441 8.35 -6.17 6.88
C ASN A 441 9.66 -5.43 7.19
N GLN A 442 10.18 -4.66 6.23
CA GLN A 442 11.52 -4.08 6.32
C GLN A 442 11.64 -3.09 7.47
N THR A 443 10.77 -2.07 7.52
CA THR A 443 10.80 -1.03 8.56
C THR A 443 10.45 -1.53 9.96
N GLN A 444 9.97 -2.77 10.10
CA GLN A 444 9.48 -3.31 11.37
C GLN A 444 10.35 -4.44 11.91
N THR A 445 11.02 -5.21 11.05
CA THR A 445 11.93 -6.26 11.51
C THR A 445 13.35 -5.77 11.79
N VAL A 446 13.69 -4.51 11.47
CA VAL A 446 14.90 -3.83 11.99
C VAL A 446 14.96 -3.82 13.52
N TYR A 447 13.80 -3.82 14.19
CA TYR A 447 13.71 -3.82 15.65
C TYR A 447 14.32 -5.08 16.31
N ASN A 448 14.49 -6.18 15.57
CA ASN A 448 15.26 -7.35 16.03
C ASN A 448 16.77 -7.07 16.22
N GLU A 449 17.31 -6.02 15.59
CA GLU A 449 18.72 -5.66 15.68
C GLU A 449 18.94 -4.35 16.48
N THR A 450 17.88 -3.57 16.76
CA THR A 450 17.99 -2.23 17.38
C THR A 450 17.34 -2.08 18.76
N VAL A 451 16.28 -2.84 19.09
CA VAL A 451 15.55 -2.66 20.36
C VAL A 451 15.17 -3.96 21.08
N LEU A 452 14.98 -5.07 20.36
CA LEU A 452 14.68 -6.37 20.96
C LEU A 452 15.94 -7.05 21.50
N GLN A 453 15.77 -7.80 22.57
CA GLN A 453 16.79 -8.57 23.27
C GLN A 453 17.04 -9.90 22.56
N LYS A 454 17.53 -9.83 21.32
CA LYS A 454 17.83 -10.98 20.44
C LYS A 454 18.72 -12.06 21.10
N THR A 455 19.61 -11.67 22.00
CA THR A 455 20.46 -12.59 22.80
C THR A 455 19.69 -13.39 23.85
N GLU A 456 18.53 -12.91 24.28
CA GLU A 456 17.61 -13.60 25.19
C GLU A 456 16.54 -14.42 24.44
N GLY A 457 16.62 -14.46 23.11
CA GLY A 457 15.74 -15.25 22.25
C GLY A 457 14.50 -14.50 21.74
N GLU A 458 14.39 -13.18 21.97
CA GLU A 458 13.29 -12.39 21.41
C GLU A 458 13.31 -12.39 19.87
N ARG A 459 12.15 -12.65 19.26
CA ARG A 459 12.03 -12.79 17.79
C ARG A 459 10.71 -12.18 17.31
N TYR A 460 10.81 -11.07 16.58
CA TYR A 460 9.67 -10.42 15.95
C TYR A 460 9.71 -10.66 14.43
N LYS A 461 8.82 -11.52 13.95
CA LYS A 461 8.88 -12.07 12.58
C LYS A 461 7.59 -11.79 11.82
N ALA A 462 7.71 -11.53 10.51
CA ALA A 462 6.60 -11.67 9.60
C ALA A 462 6.11 -13.14 9.57
N VAL A 463 4.79 -13.33 9.51
CA VAL A 463 4.16 -14.65 9.49
C VAL A 463 3.16 -14.78 8.35
N MET A 464 2.80 -16.01 8.00
CA MET A 464 1.78 -16.29 6.99
C MET A 464 0.49 -15.50 7.23
N LEU A 465 -0.17 -15.09 6.15
CA LEU A 465 -1.51 -14.50 6.20
C LEU A 465 -2.53 -15.47 6.85
N PRO A 466 -3.60 -14.94 7.48
CA PRO A 466 -4.69 -15.77 7.99
C PRO A 466 -5.39 -16.54 6.87
N ILE A 467 -5.92 -17.72 7.22
CA ILE A 467 -6.94 -18.38 6.41
C ILE A 467 -8.29 -17.73 6.71
N ALA A 468 -8.94 -17.17 5.70
CA ALA A 468 -10.27 -16.60 5.80
C ALA A 468 -11.22 -17.16 4.73
N SER A 469 -12.52 -16.89 4.90
CA SER A 469 -13.57 -17.33 3.98
C SER A 469 -13.76 -16.29 2.86
N TRP A 470 -13.11 -16.51 1.72
CA TRP A 470 -13.15 -15.63 0.55
C TRP A 470 -14.15 -16.10 -0.50
N GLN A 471 -14.87 -15.18 -1.14
CA GLN A 471 -15.77 -15.47 -2.25
C GLN A 471 -15.12 -15.08 -3.59
N ASP A 472 -14.23 -15.94 -4.11
CA ASP A 472 -13.54 -15.73 -5.39
C ASP A 472 -14.32 -16.23 -6.61
N GLY A 473 -15.60 -16.58 -6.44
CA GLY A 473 -16.46 -17.04 -7.54
C GLY A 473 -17.93 -17.20 -7.17
N MET A 474 -18.71 -17.68 -8.14
CA MET A 474 -20.16 -17.89 -8.01
C MET A 474 -20.54 -19.04 -7.05
N ASN A 475 -19.64 -20.01 -6.84
CA ASN A 475 -19.94 -21.28 -6.18
C ASN A 475 -19.67 -21.24 -4.66
N GLY A 476 -20.01 -20.13 -4.01
CA GLY A 476 -19.81 -19.92 -2.57
C GLY A 476 -18.35 -19.71 -2.17
N ASN A 477 -18.11 -19.73 -0.85
CA ASN A 477 -16.84 -19.29 -0.27
C ASN A 477 -15.82 -20.43 -0.16
N LYS A 478 -14.54 -20.08 -0.36
CA LYS A 478 -13.37 -20.93 -0.14
C LYS A 478 -12.61 -20.49 1.11
N TYR A 479 -12.00 -21.43 1.83
CA TYR A 479 -11.07 -21.11 2.90
C TYR A 479 -9.66 -21.09 2.33
N MET A 480 -9.08 -19.89 2.22
CA MET A 480 -7.77 -19.68 1.58
C MET A 480 -7.09 -18.43 2.14
N ARG A 481 -5.85 -18.21 1.70
CA ARG A 481 -5.11 -16.95 1.91
C ARG A 481 -5.24 -16.08 0.68
N PHE A 482 -5.56 -14.82 0.91
CA PHE A 482 -5.56 -13.79 -0.12
C PHE A 482 -5.19 -12.46 0.53
N THR A 483 -4.37 -11.65 -0.14
CA THR A 483 -4.06 -10.28 0.26
C THR A 483 -4.19 -9.33 -0.91
N GLU A 484 -4.73 -8.13 -0.67
CA GLU A 484 -4.73 -7.03 -1.64
C GLU A 484 -3.54 -6.09 -1.42
N SER A 485 -2.72 -6.34 -0.39
CA SER A 485 -1.49 -5.61 -0.10
C SER A 485 -0.41 -5.98 -1.10
N TRP A 486 -0.59 -5.51 -2.34
CA TRP A 486 0.18 -5.89 -3.51
C TRP A 486 0.69 -4.64 -4.24
N ARG A 487 2.01 -4.58 -4.43
CA ARG A 487 2.72 -3.44 -5.01
C ARG A 487 2.43 -3.35 -6.51
N SER A 488 1.57 -2.41 -6.85
CA SER A 488 1.31 -1.92 -8.21
C SER A 488 1.89 -0.52 -8.41
N VAL A 489 1.67 0.06 -9.58
CA VAL A 489 2.05 1.43 -9.94
C VAL A 489 1.43 2.42 -8.96
N LYS A 490 2.26 3.17 -8.25
CA LYS A 490 1.85 4.22 -7.33
C LYS A 490 1.17 5.36 -8.11
N GLN A 491 0.31 6.09 -7.42
CA GLN A 491 -0.50 7.18 -7.96
C GLN A 491 0.26 8.51 -8.11
N ILE A 492 1.56 8.42 -8.39
CA ILE A 492 2.45 9.54 -8.65
C ILE A 492 3.42 9.17 -9.77
N GLY A 493 4.02 10.16 -10.41
CA GLY A 493 5.07 9.94 -11.39
C GLY A 493 5.62 11.24 -11.95
N TRP A 494 6.41 11.15 -13.02
CA TRP A 494 6.94 12.31 -13.73
C TRP A 494 6.12 12.66 -14.96
N ALA A 495 6.03 13.94 -15.26
CA ALA A 495 5.55 14.45 -16.54
C ALA A 495 6.50 15.51 -17.11
N ILE A 496 6.45 15.70 -18.44
CA ILE A 496 7.20 16.73 -19.15
C ILE A 496 6.28 17.94 -19.37
N SER A 497 6.75 19.13 -19.00
CA SER A 497 6.05 20.40 -19.21
C SER A 497 5.97 20.75 -20.69
N ALA A 498 4.76 20.85 -21.26
CA ALA A 498 4.58 21.25 -22.65
C ALA A 498 5.03 22.69 -22.91
N ASP A 499 4.78 23.60 -21.96
CA ASP A 499 5.22 25.01 -22.04
C ASP A 499 6.74 25.18 -21.77
N GLY A 500 7.36 24.24 -21.03
CA GLY A 500 8.78 24.27 -20.67
C GLY A 500 9.74 23.84 -21.77
N VAL A 501 9.36 22.77 -22.49
CA VAL A 501 10.11 22.24 -23.64
C VAL A 501 9.65 22.83 -24.98
N LYS A 502 8.67 23.74 -24.96
CA LYS A 502 8.19 24.45 -26.14
C LYS A 502 9.34 25.16 -26.84
N ASP A 503 9.44 24.97 -28.16
CA ASP A 503 10.50 25.53 -29.00
C ASP A 503 11.94 25.12 -28.58
N HIS A 504 12.07 24.09 -27.72
CA HIS A 504 13.31 23.56 -27.16
C HIS A 504 13.41 22.02 -27.36
N PRO A 505 13.60 21.54 -28.60
CA PRO A 505 13.61 20.10 -28.91
C PRO A 505 14.64 19.32 -28.10
N ASP A 506 15.81 19.89 -27.84
CA ASP A 506 16.87 19.27 -27.05
C ASP A 506 16.42 18.95 -25.61
N ARG A 507 15.66 19.84 -24.97
CA ARG A 507 15.10 19.59 -23.62
C ARG A 507 14.05 18.49 -23.66
N LEU A 508 13.19 18.48 -24.67
CA LEU A 508 12.22 17.40 -24.89
C LEU A 508 12.94 16.05 -25.06
N TYR A 509 13.94 15.98 -25.93
CA TYR A 509 14.66 14.74 -26.21
C TYR A 509 15.52 14.28 -25.02
N ALA A 510 16.14 15.19 -24.27
CA ALA A 510 16.83 14.87 -23.03
C ALA A 510 15.87 14.34 -21.95
N ALA A 511 14.69 14.94 -21.78
CA ALA A 511 13.68 14.47 -20.82
C ALA A 511 13.09 13.10 -21.22
N LEU A 512 12.77 12.88 -22.49
CA LEU A 512 12.36 11.57 -23.02
C LEU A 512 13.48 10.52 -22.84
N LYS A 513 14.75 10.91 -23.05
CA LYS A 513 15.89 9.99 -22.91
C LYS A 513 16.16 9.63 -21.44
N LEU A 514 15.92 10.55 -20.51
CA LEU A 514 15.94 10.29 -19.07
C LEU A 514 14.86 9.30 -18.66
N ILE A 515 13.61 9.52 -19.11
CA ILE A 515 12.49 8.61 -18.86
C ILE A 515 12.82 7.21 -19.41
N ASP A 516 13.22 7.09 -20.68
CA ASP A 516 13.59 5.80 -21.28
C ASP A 516 14.75 5.11 -20.55
N TYR A 517 15.80 5.87 -20.20
CA TYR A 517 16.95 5.32 -19.46
C TYR A 517 16.53 4.71 -18.13
N ALA A 518 15.58 5.31 -17.39
CA ALA A 518 15.13 4.79 -16.10
C ALA A 518 14.52 3.36 -16.15
N TYR A 519 14.09 2.89 -17.33
CA TYR A 519 13.61 1.52 -17.55
C TYR A 519 14.65 0.61 -18.23
N SER A 520 15.82 1.11 -18.63
CA SER A 520 16.91 0.25 -19.13
C SER A 520 17.49 -0.59 -17.99
N PRO A 521 18.13 -1.74 -18.26
CA PRO A 521 18.75 -2.57 -17.22
C PRO A 521 19.73 -1.78 -16.34
N GLU A 522 20.58 -0.94 -16.94
CA GLU A 522 21.57 -0.11 -16.24
C GLU A 522 20.91 1.04 -15.47
N GLY A 523 19.80 1.58 -15.99
CA GLY A 523 19.01 2.59 -15.32
C GLY A 523 18.28 2.06 -14.11
N LYS A 524 17.60 0.91 -14.20
CA LYS A 524 16.97 0.25 -13.05
C LYS A 524 17.97 -0.01 -11.91
N ILE A 525 19.21 -0.40 -12.25
CA ILE A 525 20.30 -0.53 -11.27
C ILE A 525 20.70 0.83 -10.70
N LEU A 526 21.15 1.80 -11.51
CA LEU A 526 21.59 3.11 -11.01
C LEU A 526 20.51 3.79 -10.14
N MET A 527 19.27 3.80 -10.62
CA MET A 527 18.18 4.50 -9.98
C MET A 527 17.71 3.81 -8.69
N SER A 528 17.94 2.50 -8.52
CA SER A 528 17.62 1.76 -7.28
C SER A 528 18.79 1.67 -6.29
N TYR A 529 20.01 1.42 -6.77
CA TYR A 529 21.21 1.13 -5.99
C TYR A 529 22.14 2.34 -5.80
N GLY A 530 21.99 3.39 -6.60
CA GLY A 530 22.98 4.45 -6.72
C GLY A 530 24.14 4.07 -7.66
N PRO A 531 25.18 4.92 -7.72
CA PRO A 531 26.39 4.67 -8.53
C PRO A 531 27.11 3.36 -8.17
N ASP A 532 27.94 2.88 -9.09
CA ASP A 532 28.62 1.59 -8.95
C ASP A 532 29.51 1.49 -7.68
N GLU A 533 29.96 2.60 -7.13
CA GLU A 533 30.73 2.70 -5.88
C GLU A 533 29.95 2.17 -4.66
N PHE A 534 28.61 2.19 -4.71
CA PHE A 534 27.73 1.67 -3.67
C PHE A 534 27.41 0.17 -3.86
N ILE A 535 27.88 -0.43 -4.97
CA ILE A 535 27.60 -1.82 -5.36
C ILE A 535 28.85 -2.68 -5.15
N ARG A 536 28.66 -3.90 -4.66
CA ARG A 536 29.76 -4.84 -4.43
C ARG A 536 30.29 -5.39 -5.74
N ARG A 537 31.62 -5.35 -5.91
CA ARG A 537 32.31 -5.92 -7.07
C ARG A 537 33.11 -7.17 -6.72
N ASN A 538 33.25 -8.06 -7.69
CA ASN A 538 34.23 -9.16 -7.71
C ASN A 538 35.63 -8.61 -8.06
N GLY A 539 36.66 -9.45 -7.92
CA GLY A 539 38.06 -9.07 -8.22
C GLY A 539 38.34 -8.75 -9.71
N ASP A 540 37.44 -9.10 -10.62
CA ASP A 540 37.49 -8.75 -12.04
C ASP A 540 36.73 -7.45 -12.38
N GLY A 541 36.11 -6.81 -11.39
CA GLY A 541 35.33 -5.57 -11.55
C GLY A 541 33.85 -5.77 -11.91
N SER A 542 33.39 -6.99 -12.16
CA SER A 542 31.97 -7.32 -12.32
C SER A 542 31.20 -7.16 -11.00
N TYR A 543 29.88 -6.94 -11.03
CA TYR A 543 29.07 -6.96 -9.80
C TYR A 543 29.04 -8.36 -9.18
N LYS A 544 29.09 -8.44 -7.85
CA LYS A 544 28.72 -9.65 -7.13
C LYS A 544 27.20 -9.75 -7.11
N LEU A 545 26.66 -10.90 -7.50
CA LEU A 545 25.23 -11.11 -7.70
C LEU A 545 24.69 -12.17 -6.73
N PHE A 546 23.42 -12.01 -6.33
CA PHE A 546 22.65 -13.00 -5.57
C PHE A 546 21.29 -13.25 -6.25
N SER A 547 20.64 -14.37 -5.95
CA SER A 547 19.31 -14.67 -6.48
C SER A 547 18.22 -14.00 -5.63
N PHE A 548 17.34 -13.22 -6.26
CA PHE A 548 16.15 -12.63 -5.67
C PHE A 548 14.95 -12.89 -6.58
N LYS A 549 13.90 -13.54 -6.08
CA LYS A 549 12.73 -13.98 -6.89
C LYS A 549 13.06 -14.76 -8.18
N GLY A 550 14.24 -15.40 -8.24
CA GLY A 550 14.72 -16.13 -9.42
C GLY A 550 15.58 -15.31 -10.38
N GLU A 551 15.72 -14.00 -10.16
CA GLU A 551 16.58 -13.11 -10.93
C GLU A 551 17.92 -12.86 -10.22
N MET A 552 19.00 -12.66 -11.00
CA MET A 552 20.32 -12.38 -10.45
C MET A 552 20.54 -10.87 -10.27
N MET A 553 20.53 -10.42 -9.02
CA MET A 553 20.54 -9.00 -8.65
C MET A 553 21.85 -8.60 -7.94
N PRO A 554 22.31 -7.34 -8.06
CA PRO A 554 23.55 -6.91 -7.40
C PRO A 554 23.48 -6.91 -5.87
N GLU A 555 24.58 -7.33 -5.25
CA GLU A 555 24.85 -7.10 -3.83
C GLU A 555 25.30 -5.64 -3.59
N ILE A 556 24.82 -5.02 -2.51
CA ILE A 556 25.35 -3.72 -2.06
C ILE A 556 26.73 -3.89 -1.42
N SER A 557 27.53 -2.82 -1.44
CA SER A 557 28.85 -2.84 -0.79
C SER A 557 28.73 -2.91 0.75
N GLU A 558 29.72 -3.50 1.42
CA GLU A 558 29.78 -3.55 2.90
C GLU A 558 29.83 -2.13 3.52
N ALA A 559 30.43 -1.17 2.80
CA ALA A 559 30.47 0.24 3.19
C ALA A 559 29.07 0.87 3.10
N THR A 560 28.32 0.60 2.04
CA THR A 560 26.92 1.02 1.84
C THR A 560 26.01 0.44 2.91
N TYR A 561 26.14 -0.86 3.22
CA TYR A 561 25.38 -1.50 4.30
C TYR A 561 25.68 -0.85 5.66
N THR A 562 26.96 -0.67 5.98
CA THR A 562 27.40 -0.03 7.24
C THR A 562 26.92 1.42 7.33
N GLU A 563 26.98 2.18 6.23
CA GLU A 563 26.51 3.56 6.18
C GLU A 563 25.00 3.65 6.37
N LEU A 564 24.23 2.79 5.69
CA LEU A 564 22.78 2.71 5.84
C LEU A 564 22.38 2.50 7.30
N TRP A 565 22.99 1.56 8.00
CA TRP A 565 22.74 1.35 9.43
C TRP A 565 23.16 2.56 10.27
N THR A 566 24.31 3.15 10.00
CA THR A 566 24.85 4.32 10.73
C THR A 566 24.00 5.58 10.56
N ARG A 567 23.42 5.81 9.38
CA ARG A 567 22.70 7.03 9.02
C ARG A 567 21.17 6.94 9.13
N SER A 568 20.61 5.73 9.07
CA SER A 568 19.16 5.51 8.99
C SER A 568 18.63 4.41 9.91
N GLY A 569 19.45 3.81 10.77
CA GLY A 569 19.03 2.76 11.70
C GLY A 569 18.50 1.50 11.02
N GLY A 570 18.94 1.23 9.78
CA GLY A 570 18.44 0.12 8.96
C GLY A 570 17.33 0.52 7.98
N ASN A 571 16.79 1.75 8.02
CA ASN A 571 15.71 2.18 7.13
C ASN A 571 16.23 2.51 5.72
N TYR A 572 16.16 1.50 4.86
CA TYR A 572 16.58 1.55 3.47
C TYR A 572 15.94 2.68 2.64
N THR A 573 14.64 2.93 2.81
CA THR A 573 13.94 3.95 2.02
C THR A 573 14.39 5.35 2.40
N ASP A 574 14.61 5.61 3.70
CA ASP A 574 15.18 6.89 4.15
C ASP A 574 16.63 7.06 3.69
N TYR A 575 17.47 6.03 3.79
CA TYR A 575 18.85 6.11 3.30
C TYR A 575 18.92 6.44 1.80
N CYS A 576 18.17 5.70 0.97
CA CYS A 576 18.18 5.87 -0.47
C CYS A 576 17.68 7.25 -0.91
N ARG A 577 16.54 7.71 -0.39
CA ARG A 577 15.98 9.01 -0.78
C ARG A 577 16.77 10.18 -0.23
N ARG A 578 17.30 10.10 1.00
CA ARG A 578 18.01 11.22 1.66
C ARG A 578 19.47 11.34 1.23
N TYR A 579 20.20 10.23 1.09
CA TYR A 579 21.64 10.26 0.79
C TYR A 579 21.98 9.90 -0.66
N LEU A 580 21.50 8.78 -1.19
CA LEU A 580 21.84 8.36 -2.56
C LEU A 580 21.11 9.18 -3.64
N GLY A 581 19.89 9.65 -3.35
CA GLY A 581 18.96 10.22 -4.32
C GLY A 581 18.25 9.16 -5.17
N SER A 582 18.43 7.87 -4.87
CA SER A 582 17.77 6.75 -5.53
C SER A 582 16.32 6.59 -5.06
N THR A 583 15.54 5.73 -5.74
CA THR A 583 14.14 5.39 -5.41
C THR A 583 13.12 6.55 -5.52
N LEU A 584 13.45 7.60 -6.28
CA LEU A 584 12.57 8.72 -6.60
C LEU A 584 11.86 8.50 -7.95
N SER A 585 10.63 7.96 -7.95
CA SER A 585 9.66 8.00 -9.07
C SER A 585 10.00 7.27 -10.40
N PHE A 586 10.45 6.02 -10.32
CA PHE A 586 10.60 5.06 -11.45
C PHE A 586 10.46 3.62 -10.87
N GLU A 587 10.51 2.56 -11.69
CA GLU A 587 10.45 1.17 -11.22
C GLU A 587 11.62 0.80 -10.27
N LYS A 588 11.34 0.78 -8.97
CA LYS A 588 12.31 0.46 -7.91
C LYS A 588 12.48 -1.05 -7.74
N SER A 589 13.73 -1.52 -7.74
CA SER A 589 14.07 -2.89 -7.36
C SER A 589 13.94 -3.12 -5.85
N GLN A 590 13.24 -4.19 -5.47
CA GLN A 590 13.11 -4.65 -4.08
C GLN A 590 14.30 -5.49 -3.60
N ALA A 591 15.23 -5.85 -4.49
CA ALA A 591 16.40 -6.66 -4.14
C ALA A 591 17.40 -5.93 -3.21
N PHE A 592 17.42 -4.59 -3.21
CA PHE A 592 18.15 -3.82 -2.20
C PHE A 592 17.39 -3.84 -0.85
N GLU A 593 16.09 -3.52 -0.84
CA GLU A 593 15.24 -3.54 0.37
C GLU A 593 15.35 -4.88 1.12
N TYR A 594 15.35 -6.01 0.38
CA TYR A 594 15.57 -7.35 0.91
C TYR A 594 16.93 -7.54 1.60
N GLN A 595 18.03 -7.03 1.01
CA GLN A 595 19.35 -7.13 1.63
C GLN A 595 19.43 -6.43 2.99
N CYS A 596 18.65 -5.36 3.18
CA CYS A 596 18.55 -4.59 4.41
C CYS A 596 17.65 -5.20 5.50
N LEU A 597 17.02 -6.35 5.24
CA LEU A 597 16.27 -7.09 6.26
C LEU A 597 17.22 -7.72 7.31
N SER A 598 16.78 -7.72 8.57
CA SER A 598 17.38 -8.52 9.64
C SER A 598 17.30 -10.01 9.33
N SER A 599 18.06 -10.86 10.05
CA SER A 599 18.01 -12.31 9.79
C SER A 599 16.62 -12.91 10.01
N VAL A 600 15.89 -12.38 11.00
CA VAL A 600 14.50 -12.74 11.30
C VAL A 600 13.54 -12.17 10.22
N GLY A 601 13.79 -10.94 9.74
CA GLY A 601 13.04 -10.34 8.64
C GLY A 601 13.14 -11.12 7.33
N LYS A 602 14.33 -11.67 7.02
CA LYS A 602 14.56 -12.56 5.87
C LYS A 602 13.81 -13.89 6.04
N GLU A 603 13.93 -14.55 7.19
CA GLU A 603 13.20 -15.79 7.51
C GLU A 603 11.69 -15.65 7.22
N GLY A 604 11.06 -14.57 7.68
CA GLY A 604 9.63 -14.32 7.42
C GLY A 604 9.32 -13.96 5.96
N ALA A 605 10.19 -13.18 5.30
CA ALA A 605 10.04 -12.83 3.89
C ALA A 605 10.11 -14.06 2.98
N ASP A 606 11.11 -14.92 3.19
CA ASP A 606 11.37 -16.13 2.40
C ASP A 606 10.20 -17.12 2.55
N GLN A 607 9.68 -17.28 3.77
CA GLN A 607 8.50 -18.12 4.02
C GLN A 607 7.29 -17.65 3.22
N ILE A 608 6.99 -16.34 3.22
CA ILE A 608 5.87 -15.75 2.48
C ILE A 608 6.10 -15.81 0.98
N ALA A 609 7.33 -15.56 0.51
CA ALA A 609 7.69 -15.65 -0.90
C ALA A 609 7.51 -17.07 -1.45
N ALA A 610 7.88 -18.11 -0.69
CA ALA A 610 7.62 -19.50 -1.05
C ALA A 610 6.11 -19.82 -1.13
N ALA A 611 5.29 -19.27 -0.21
CA ALA A 611 3.84 -19.44 -0.28
C ALA A 611 3.19 -18.71 -1.46
N ILE A 612 3.75 -17.60 -1.91
CA ILE A 612 3.30 -16.89 -3.12
C ILE A 612 3.70 -17.68 -4.38
N SER A 613 4.96 -18.11 -4.50
CA SER A 613 5.45 -18.83 -5.69
C SER A 613 4.77 -20.18 -5.90
N LEU A 614 4.40 -20.87 -4.80
CA LEU A 614 3.59 -22.09 -4.81
C LEU A 614 2.08 -21.82 -4.92
N GLY A 615 1.66 -20.55 -4.98
CA GLY A 615 0.25 -20.15 -5.13
C GLY A 615 -0.65 -20.48 -3.93
N VAL A 616 -0.09 -20.69 -2.75
CA VAL A 616 -0.78 -20.91 -1.46
C VAL A 616 -1.33 -19.59 -0.91
N ILE A 617 -0.57 -18.50 -1.05
CA ILE A 617 -1.06 -17.14 -0.92
C ILE A 617 -1.53 -16.69 -2.30
N LYS A 618 -2.77 -16.24 -2.40
CA LYS A 618 -3.30 -15.54 -3.58
C LYS A 618 -3.21 -14.01 -3.40
N HIS A 619 -3.27 -13.29 -4.50
CA HIS A 619 -3.28 -11.83 -4.55
C HIS A 619 -4.00 -11.37 -5.83
N PRO A 620 -4.36 -10.09 -5.98
CA PRO A 620 -4.67 -9.52 -7.28
C PRO A 620 -3.46 -9.66 -8.22
N GLU A 621 -3.69 -10.22 -9.38
CA GLU A 621 -2.71 -10.38 -10.45
C GLU A 621 -2.62 -9.06 -11.23
N LEU A 622 -1.42 -8.70 -11.71
CA LEU A 622 -1.16 -7.48 -12.46
C LEU A 622 -1.57 -7.60 -13.95
N GLU A 623 -2.75 -8.17 -14.19
CA GLU A 623 -3.35 -8.37 -15.52
C GLU A 623 -4.90 -8.36 -15.47
N ILE A 624 -5.55 -8.36 -16.64
CA ILE A 624 -7.00 -8.61 -16.74
C ILE A 624 -7.20 -10.13 -16.78
N THR A 625 -7.52 -10.68 -15.62
CA THR A 625 -7.63 -12.13 -15.40
C THR A 625 -8.93 -12.73 -15.94
N SER A 626 -8.90 -14.04 -16.24
CA SER A 626 -10.09 -14.80 -16.67
C SER A 626 -11.17 -14.95 -15.60
N ASN A 627 -10.80 -14.87 -14.32
CA ASN A 627 -11.71 -14.70 -13.19
C ASN A 627 -11.55 -13.28 -12.65
N PRO A 628 -12.43 -12.32 -12.99
CA PRO A 628 -12.22 -10.90 -12.73
C PRO A 628 -11.95 -10.52 -11.27
N TRP A 629 -12.29 -11.40 -10.32
CA TRP A 629 -11.93 -11.23 -8.91
C TRP A 629 -10.41 -11.13 -8.70
N TYR A 630 -9.59 -11.81 -9.49
CA TYR A 630 -8.14 -11.71 -9.38
C TYR A 630 -7.55 -10.52 -10.15
N THR A 631 -8.34 -9.75 -10.91
CA THR A 631 -7.85 -8.54 -11.60
C THR A 631 -7.51 -7.44 -10.60
N SER A 632 -6.28 -6.91 -10.65
CA SER A 632 -5.89 -5.72 -9.90
C SER A 632 -6.63 -4.47 -10.37
N VAL A 633 -6.97 -3.59 -9.44
CA VAL A 633 -7.68 -2.33 -9.76
C VAL A 633 -6.69 -1.35 -10.41
N PRO A 634 -7.02 -0.74 -11.56
CA PRO A 634 -6.18 0.29 -12.15
C PRO A 634 -5.98 1.46 -11.20
N THR A 635 -4.73 1.90 -11.01
CA THR A 635 -4.43 2.98 -10.05
C THR A 635 -4.78 4.38 -10.57
N VAL A 636 -5.16 4.47 -11.85
CA VAL A 636 -5.82 5.63 -12.49
C VAL A 636 -7.07 5.16 -13.20
N PHE A 637 -8.10 6.00 -13.16
CA PHE A 637 -9.26 5.88 -14.02
C PHE A 637 -9.28 7.04 -15.03
N PRO A 638 -9.48 6.79 -16.34
CA PRO A 638 -9.40 7.80 -17.40
C PRO A 638 -10.63 8.71 -17.41
N ALA A 639 -10.85 9.48 -16.33
CA ALA A 639 -12.01 10.34 -16.13
C ALA A 639 -11.96 11.59 -17.01
N THR A 640 -13.07 11.88 -17.69
CA THR A 640 -13.27 13.16 -18.38
C THR A 640 -13.34 14.31 -17.37
N LYS A 641 -13.09 15.55 -17.82
CA LYS A 641 -13.20 16.73 -16.94
C LYS A 641 -14.55 16.81 -16.21
N ARG A 642 -15.66 16.46 -16.87
CA ARG A 642 -16.99 16.41 -16.24
C ARG A 642 -17.10 15.36 -15.14
N GLU A 643 -16.52 14.18 -15.33
CA GLU A 643 -16.51 13.12 -14.31
C GLU A 643 -15.59 13.49 -13.14
N LEU A 644 -14.43 14.12 -13.40
CA LEU A 644 -13.56 14.69 -12.36
C LEU A 644 -14.29 15.79 -11.56
N ASP A 645 -15.01 16.69 -12.25
CA ASP A 645 -15.79 17.74 -11.59
C ASP A 645 -16.90 17.13 -10.71
N LEU A 646 -17.57 16.06 -11.16
CA LEU A 646 -18.55 15.31 -10.35
C LEU A 646 -17.89 14.63 -9.13
N LEU A 647 -16.77 13.92 -9.31
CA LEU A 647 -16.02 13.31 -8.20
C LEU A 647 -15.58 14.37 -7.18
N SER A 648 -15.21 15.57 -7.66
CA SER A 648 -14.77 16.68 -6.81
C SER A 648 -15.88 17.33 -5.97
N ILE A 649 -17.16 16.98 -6.22
CA ILE A 649 -18.29 17.34 -5.36
C ILE A 649 -18.31 16.43 -4.12
N HIS A 650 -17.88 15.18 -4.25
CA HIS A 650 -17.95 14.13 -3.21
C HIS A 650 -16.75 14.10 -2.25
N ARG A 651 -16.17 15.27 -1.96
CA ARG A 651 -15.00 15.42 -1.07
C ARG A 651 -15.30 15.01 0.37
N GLU A 652 -16.56 15.00 0.78
CA GLU A 652 -16.99 14.45 2.06
C GLU A 652 -16.50 13.00 2.27
N LEU A 653 -16.37 12.21 1.21
CA LEU A 653 -15.83 10.85 1.30
C LEU A 653 -14.31 10.82 1.57
N GLU A 654 -13.56 11.84 1.14
CA GLU A 654 -12.13 12.00 1.44
C GLU A 654 -11.92 12.43 2.90
N ASP A 655 -12.80 13.31 3.41
CA ASP A 655 -12.79 13.76 4.81
C ASP A 655 -13.21 12.62 5.78
N ILE A 656 -14.29 11.90 5.48
CA ILE A 656 -14.84 10.81 6.32
C ILE A 656 -13.91 9.57 6.34
N PHE A 657 -13.12 9.35 5.28
CA PHE A 657 -12.22 8.20 5.16
C PHE A 657 -10.75 8.61 5.01
N SER A 658 -10.37 9.72 5.64
CA SER A 658 -9.05 10.33 5.49
C SER A 658 -7.93 9.38 5.90
N GLN A 659 -6.91 9.31 5.04
CA GLN A 659 -5.63 8.62 5.29
C GLN A 659 -4.52 9.58 5.75
N SER A 660 -4.88 10.85 6.04
CA SER A 660 -3.93 11.83 6.56
C SER A 660 -3.67 11.61 8.05
N GLU A 661 -2.47 11.98 8.51
CA GLU A 661 -2.03 11.87 9.91
C GLU A 661 -2.97 12.55 10.91
N ASN A 662 -3.48 13.73 10.55
CA ASN A 662 -4.38 14.55 11.37
C ASN A 662 -5.87 14.36 11.03
N GLY A 663 -6.20 13.41 10.14
CA GLY A 663 -7.57 13.14 9.71
C GLY A 663 -8.38 12.28 10.67
N GLU A 664 -9.60 11.99 10.25
CA GLU A 664 -10.51 11.00 10.84
C GLU A 664 -10.80 9.90 9.81
N ASN A 665 -11.20 8.71 10.26
CA ASN A 665 -11.50 7.61 9.36
C ASN A 665 -12.61 6.73 9.93
N ARG A 666 -13.78 6.73 9.26
CA ARG A 666 -14.98 6.02 9.69
C ARG A 666 -14.77 4.53 9.95
N PHE A 667 -13.82 3.87 9.28
CA PHE A 667 -13.51 2.48 9.59
C PHE A 667 -12.78 2.33 10.92
N VAL A 668 -11.85 3.23 11.24
CA VAL A 668 -11.20 3.27 12.55
C VAL A 668 -12.22 3.63 13.63
N ASP A 669 -13.09 4.61 13.39
CA ASP A 669 -14.13 5.02 14.35
C ASP A 669 -15.06 3.86 14.73
N VAL A 670 -15.48 3.03 13.76
CA VAL A 670 -16.32 1.84 14.03
C VAL A 670 -15.58 0.78 14.86
N ILE A 671 -14.25 0.68 14.78
CA ILE A 671 -13.46 -0.20 15.67
C ILE A 671 -13.45 0.36 17.10
N ILE A 672 -13.35 1.68 17.26
CA ILE A 672 -13.26 2.36 18.56
C ILE A 672 -14.62 2.40 19.26
N ASP A 673 -15.62 3.01 18.61
CA ASP A 673 -16.93 3.34 19.19
C ASP A 673 -18.01 2.28 18.94
N GLY A 674 -17.73 1.32 18.06
CA GLY A 674 -18.73 0.37 17.58
C GLY A 674 -19.79 1.04 16.70
N PHE A 675 -21.01 0.50 16.70
CA PHE A 675 -22.10 1.05 15.88
C PHE A 675 -22.98 2.08 16.60
N GLY A 676 -22.83 2.23 17.93
CA GLY A 676 -23.80 2.94 18.77
C GLY A 676 -25.18 2.28 18.69
N SER A 677 -26.19 3.01 18.19
CA SER A 677 -27.55 2.50 17.96
C SER A 677 -27.80 1.92 16.56
N ARG A 678 -26.80 1.95 15.67
CA ARG A 678 -26.89 1.47 14.28
C ARG A 678 -26.47 0.01 14.15
N ASN A 679 -26.50 -0.51 12.92
CA ASN A 679 -25.87 -1.77 12.53
C ASN A 679 -25.06 -1.61 11.23
N ALA A 680 -24.32 -2.64 10.85
CA ALA A 680 -23.46 -2.67 9.67
C ALA A 680 -24.16 -2.25 8.36
N ASP A 681 -25.36 -2.78 8.10
CA ASP A 681 -26.12 -2.49 6.89
C ASP A 681 -26.66 -1.05 6.86
N GLN A 682 -26.96 -0.46 8.03
CA GLN A 682 -27.35 0.94 8.19
C GLN A 682 -26.16 1.89 7.92
N VAL A 683 -24.98 1.64 8.51
CA VAL A 683 -23.79 2.48 8.27
C VAL A 683 -23.37 2.42 6.79
N ALA A 684 -23.39 1.24 6.18
CA ALA A 684 -23.17 1.10 4.74
C ALA A 684 -24.21 1.85 3.89
N ALA A 685 -25.48 1.90 4.34
CA ALA A 685 -26.55 2.64 3.68
C ALA A 685 -26.49 4.17 3.92
N GLU A 686 -25.79 4.63 4.95
CA GLU A 686 -25.48 6.04 5.17
C GLU A 686 -24.43 6.50 4.14
N ILE A 687 -23.30 5.79 4.01
CA ILE A 687 -22.26 6.14 3.02
C ILE A 687 -22.78 6.13 1.58
N ARG A 688 -23.66 5.17 1.22
CA ARG A 688 -24.32 5.17 -0.10
C ARG A 688 -25.15 6.43 -0.40
N LYS A 689 -25.66 7.11 0.63
CA LYS A 689 -26.43 8.37 0.51
C LYS A 689 -25.57 9.62 0.66
N GLU A 690 -24.41 9.49 1.31
CA GLU A 690 -23.38 10.53 1.47
C GLU A 690 -22.44 10.53 0.25
N GLY A 691 -23.01 10.56 -0.97
CA GLY A 691 -22.27 10.62 -2.23
C GLY A 691 -21.57 9.33 -2.69
N GLY A 692 -21.56 8.28 -1.86
CA GLY A 692 -20.89 7.02 -2.17
C GLY A 692 -21.39 6.36 -3.46
N GLN A 693 -22.70 6.32 -3.67
CA GLN A 693 -23.26 5.64 -4.85
C GLN A 693 -22.91 6.41 -6.13
N GLU A 694 -23.04 7.73 -6.13
CA GLU A 694 -22.68 8.59 -7.26
C GLU A 694 -21.18 8.49 -7.58
N TYR A 695 -20.32 8.49 -6.55
CA TYR A 695 -18.88 8.26 -6.70
C TYR A 695 -18.59 6.90 -7.37
N LEU A 696 -19.23 5.83 -6.92
CA LEU A 696 -19.02 4.48 -7.47
C LEU A 696 -19.57 4.37 -8.89
N ASP A 697 -20.71 4.96 -9.19
CA ASP A 697 -21.31 4.99 -10.53
C ASP A 697 -20.40 5.71 -11.54
N VAL A 698 -19.72 6.79 -11.13
CA VAL A 698 -18.72 7.48 -11.96
C VAL A 698 -17.48 6.61 -12.16
N LYS A 699 -16.89 6.04 -11.10
CA LYS A 699 -15.72 5.14 -11.22
C LYS A 699 -16.05 3.87 -12.04
N GLN A 700 -17.29 3.36 -11.99
CA GLN A 700 -17.75 2.25 -12.82
C GLN A 700 -17.89 2.65 -14.31
N GLN A 701 -18.31 3.88 -14.62
CA GLN A 701 -18.33 4.39 -16.00
C GLN A 701 -16.93 4.49 -16.60
N THR A 702 -15.96 5.01 -15.84
CA THR A 702 -14.56 5.10 -16.29
C THR A 702 -13.90 3.73 -16.43
N TRP A 703 -14.21 2.77 -15.54
CA TRP A 703 -13.80 1.36 -15.68
C TRP A 703 -14.35 0.70 -16.94
N THR A 704 -15.67 0.80 -17.19
CA THR A 704 -16.29 0.27 -18.42
C THR A 704 -15.69 0.90 -19.68
N ARG A 705 -15.35 2.19 -19.64
CA ARG A 705 -14.67 2.88 -20.74
C ARG A 705 -13.23 2.39 -20.94
N LEU A 706 -12.48 2.14 -19.87
CA LEU A 706 -11.13 1.57 -19.93
C LEU A 706 -11.14 0.15 -20.50
N GLN A 707 -12.09 -0.70 -20.08
CA GLN A 707 -12.30 -2.02 -20.68
C GLN A 707 -12.63 -1.92 -22.17
N GLY A 708 -13.56 -1.05 -22.58
CA GLY A 708 -13.98 -0.92 -23.98
C GLY A 708 -13.00 -0.21 -24.90
N GLY A 709 -12.14 0.66 -24.36
CA GLY A 709 -11.18 1.46 -25.15
C GLY A 709 -9.84 0.75 -25.39
N THR A 710 -9.39 -0.07 -24.45
CA THR A 710 -8.02 -0.62 -24.45
C THR A 710 -7.95 -2.11 -24.77
N ILE A 711 -9.06 -2.86 -24.68
CA ILE A 711 -9.12 -4.25 -25.14
C ILE A 711 -9.34 -4.27 -26.67
N GLY A 712 -8.26 -4.46 -27.43
CA GLY A 712 -8.35 -4.90 -28.84
C GLY A 712 -8.17 -3.84 -29.92
N LYS A 713 -7.21 -2.92 -29.78
CA LYS A 713 -6.66 -2.16 -30.94
C LYS A 713 -5.14 -2.14 -30.89
N THR A 714 -4.53 -3.19 -31.44
CA THR A 714 -3.11 -3.14 -31.82
C THR A 714 -2.96 -2.29 -33.09
N ASP A 715 -1.79 -1.72 -33.36
CA ASP A 715 -1.62 -0.87 -34.56
C ASP A 715 -1.81 -1.64 -35.90
N ASN A 716 -1.82 -2.98 -35.88
CA ASN A 716 -2.20 -3.81 -37.02
C ASN A 716 -3.65 -3.57 -37.48
N ASP A 717 -4.58 -3.31 -36.55
CA ASP A 717 -5.99 -3.08 -36.88
C ASP A 717 -6.24 -1.71 -37.54
N ARG A 718 -5.27 -0.79 -37.45
CA ARG A 718 -5.35 0.55 -38.07
C ARG A 718 -4.92 0.58 -39.53
N GLN A 719 -4.31 -0.48 -40.07
CA GLN A 719 -3.90 -0.56 -41.48
C GLN A 719 -4.84 -1.41 -42.37
N GLY A 720 -5.81 -2.12 -41.77
CA GLY A 720 -6.72 -3.03 -42.46
C GLY A 720 -7.97 -2.41 -43.12
N GLY A 721 -8.07 -1.07 -43.23
CA GLY A 721 -9.25 -0.37 -43.75
C GLY A 721 -9.00 0.40 -45.05
N LYS A 722 -9.25 -0.24 -46.19
CA LYS A 722 -9.46 0.39 -47.50
C LYS A 722 -10.80 -0.05 -48.08
#